data_AF-A0A6N0DNX0-F1
#
_entry.id   AF-A0A6N0DNX0-F1
#
_cell.length_a   1.000
_cell.length_b   1.000
_cell.length_c   1.000
_cell.angle_alpha   90.00
_cell.angle_beta   90.00
_cell.angle_gamma   90.00
#
_symmetry.space_group_name_H-M   'P 1'
#
loop_
_entity.id
_entity.type
_entity.pdbx_description
1 polymer ?
#
loop_
_entity_poly.entity_id
_entity_poly.type
_entity_poly.pdbx_seq_one_letter_code
_entity_poly.pdbx_strand_id
1 'polypeptide(L)'
;MANISWLGGSGDFNVDGNWGGGVAPDASDVAVFDTSSGTVSFSADTSFLAWQNEAGDYTLTNPGYTISFIGDGIDVIGGSATLQNDSGGAIHFNGSSSAGSATILNDGNVRFYSNASAGSADITIGATGRIDFYAGTTADQAEITNNGDLRFQSGSTAENATIANNNSLQFIGASAGNATITTTNGADVIFDSAADGGTAAFITEAGGTVQFSATPNAGFWTAGSIAGAGTYLIGGNELRVGGNDTSTEMSGAIQGVGGSLVKTGTGTLALSGSNNFTGATTVSEGTLQVDGSIAASSGVTVQDGATLGGSGTTSSVTLQAGGILNPGDAGETLPCGVLSVGNLLFSSGSSYAVDLSGTAVGTHYDQVDVTGAVVLSNATLSISVNVNVAAGSEFIIIANDGTDAVAGTFNGLAEGQEFTSNSRVFEISYSGGDGNDVVLSIGGAVITGTPNADIYNGSSTPGATNGRDIISGLGGDDLLFGLAGDDTLNGGEGVDTVNGDAGNDIFEIQGAQALHDVMDGGADTDTIEVIGSGAVMLDGFKAAASSIEQWDGNGKGVKGTGAKDVFDFSGLTSQSGLDFINGRGGNDRIVGSDFRDDLRGSVGIDTLIGGGQRDVLSGGKHGDKLTGGASRDLFDFDRINESRFGKHRDKITDFGHGNDDIDLRGIDAKSGGGNQKFKWIGKADFHGKKGELHFEKQGKHVVVEGDINGDGRADFQILVLNHGAMHKGDFLL
;
A
#
# COMPACT_ATOMS: atom_id res chain seq x y z
N MET A 1 20.93 29.54 68.03
CA MET A 1 19.67 29.89 67.33
C MET A 1 19.18 31.21 67.87
N ALA A 2 19.88 32.27 67.51
CA ALA A 2 19.33 33.61 67.52
C ALA A 2 18.88 33.97 66.10
N ASN A 3 17.75 34.68 66.01
CA ASN A 3 17.37 35.40 64.79
C ASN A 3 17.99 36.79 64.90
N ILE A 4 18.88 37.13 63.97
CA ILE A 4 19.67 38.36 64.02
C ILE A 4 19.26 39.25 62.85
N SER A 5 18.56 40.35 63.15
CA SER A 5 18.07 41.29 62.13
C SER A 5 19.18 42.15 61.53
N TRP A 6 19.13 42.33 60.21
CA TRP A 6 20.00 43.20 59.44
C TRP A 6 19.67 44.69 59.65
N LEU A 7 20.69 45.51 59.94
CA LEU A 7 20.55 46.95 60.19
C LEU A 7 21.05 47.84 59.04
N GLY A 8 21.66 47.26 58.00
CA GLY A 8 21.98 47.98 56.75
C GLY A 8 23.24 48.85 56.73
N GLY A 9 24.03 48.92 57.81
CA GLY A 9 25.15 49.85 58.01
C GLY A 9 26.14 50.03 56.83
N SER A 10 27.24 49.27 56.83
CA SER A 10 28.30 49.36 55.80
C SER A 10 28.04 48.51 54.54
N GLY A 11 26.98 47.69 54.55
CA GLY A 11 26.67 46.77 53.45
C GLY A 11 27.53 45.49 53.43
N ASP A 12 28.33 45.23 54.47
CA ASP A 12 29.19 44.03 54.59
C ASP A 12 28.56 43.03 55.58
N PHE A 13 28.29 41.81 55.13
CA PHE A 13 27.70 40.75 55.97
C PHE A 13 28.56 40.44 57.20
N ASN A 14 29.88 40.49 57.07
CA ASN A 14 30.81 40.04 58.11
C ASN A 14 31.15 41.12 59.16
N VAL A 15 30.55 42.32 59.06
CA VAL A 15 30.77 43.41 60.02
C VAL A 15 29.70 43.39 61.11
N ASP A 16 30.12 43.07 62.33
CA ASP A 16 29.29 43.01 63.56
C ASP A 16 28.34 44.19 63.74
N GLY A 17 28.78 45.41 63.41
CA GLY A 17 27.99 46.63 63.54
C GLY A 17 26.79 46.74 62.60
N ASN A 18 26.67 45.86 61.60
CA ASN A 18 25.54 45.83 60.67
C ASN A 18 24.37 44.96 61.16
N TRP A 19 24.49 44.32 62.33
CA TRP A 19 23.53 43.35 62.84
C TRP A 19 22.97 43.70 64.22
N GLY A 20 21.71 43.33 64.44
CA GLY A 20 21.05 43.46 65.74
C GLY A 20 21.82 42.71 66.84
N GLY A 21 22.08 43.36 67.97
CA GLY A 21 22.90 42.76 69.04
C GLY A 21 24.41 42.91 68.85
N GLY A 22 24.86 43.46 67.71
CA GLY A 22 26.25 43.85 67.47
C GLY A 22 27.22 42.70 67.22
N VAL A 23 26.73 41.59 66.65
CA VAL A 23 27.52 40.41 66.25
C VAL A 23 26.95 39.87 64.94
N ALA A 24 27.81 39.56 63.97
CA ALA A 24 27.40 38.95 62.71
C ALA A 24 26.92 37.49 62.89
N PRO A 25 25.92 37.02 62.13
CA PRO A 25 25.41 35.65 62.22
C PRO A 25 26.49 34.60 62.00
N ASP A 26 26.48 33.57 62.86
CA ASP A 26 27.35 32.40 62.74
C ASP A 26 26.56 31.12 62.40
N ALA A 27 27.27 29.99 62.40
CA ALA A 27 26.76 28.65 62.08
C ALA A 27 25.53 28.21 62.90
N SER A 28 25.20 28.91 63.98
CA SER A 28 24.08 28.60 64.87
C SER A 28 22.91 29.58 64.76
N ASP A 29 22.99 30.56 63.87
CA ASP A 29 22.06 31.69 63.79
C ASP A 29 21.35 31.82 62.43
N VAL A 30 20.20 32.50 62.46
CA VAL A 30 19.42 32.88 61.27
C VAL A 30 19.63 34.36 60.99
N ALA A 31 20.05 34.67 59.77
CA ALA A 31 20.22 36.03 59.27
C ALA A 31 18.87 36.55 58.75
N VAL A 32 18.28 37.52 59.45
CA VAL A 32 16.94 38.05 59.16
C VAL A 32 17.00 39.41 58.48
N PHE A 33 16.26 39.56 57.39
CA PHE A 33 16.18 40.78 56.58
C PHE A 33 14.72 41.26 56.53
N ASP A 34 14.40 42.34 57.27
CA ASP A 34 13.02 42.67 57.66
C ASP A 34 12.60 44.14 57.44
N THR A 35 13.49 45.04 56.99
CA THR A 35 13.24 46.50 57.09
C THR A 35 13.58 47.36 55.87
N SER A 36 14.47 46.96 54.95
CA SER A 36 14.89 47.79 53.80
C SER A 36 15.18 46.95 52.55
N SER A 37 15.55 47.56 51.43
CA SER A 37 16.09 46.86 50.25
C SER A 37 17.57 47.24 50.10
N GLY A 38 18.41 46.36 49.56
CA GLY A 38 19.80 46.73 49.30
C GLY A 38 20.73 45.57 48.91
N THR A 39 21.98 45.92 48.66
CA THR A 39 23.04 44.95 48.35
C THR A 39 23.90 44.71 49.59
N VAL A 40 24.20 43.43 49.86
CA VAL A 40 25.05 42.99 50.95
C VAL A 40 26.19 42.17 50.37
N SER A 41 27.43 42.54 50.66
CA SER A 41 28.61 41.82 50.19
C SER A 41 29.26 41.02 51.32
N PHE A 42 29.87 39.89 51.00
CA PHE A 42 30.70 39.12 51.93
C PHE A 42 32.17 39.55 51.85
N SER A 43 32.86 39.59 52.99
CA SER A 43 34.29 39.87 53.10
C SER A 43 35.11 38.76 53.76
N ALA A 44 34.47 37.64 54.13
CA ALA A 44 35.13 36.44 54.64
C ALA A 44 34.29 35.17 54.39
N ASP A 45 34.91 34.00 54.55
CA ASP A 45 34.18 32.73 54.59
C ASP A 45 33.14 32.75 55.72
N THR A 46 31.91 32.35 55.41
CA THR A 46 30.76 32.53 56.29
C THR A 46 29.91 31.27 56.32
N SER A 47 29.40 30.90 57.49
CA SER A 47 28.43 29.82 57.63
C SER A 47 27.33 30.25 58.58
N PHE A 48 26.08 29.96 58.24
CA PHE A 48 24.91 30.30 59.05
C PHE A 48 23.75 29.34 58.73
N LEU A 49 22.74 29.30 59.60
CA LEU A 49 21.63 28.35 59.45
C LEU A 49 20.76 28.71 58.25
N ALA A 50 20.31 29.96 58.19
CA ALA A 50 19.41 30.41 57.15
C ALA A 50 19.50 31.91 56.86
N TRP A 51 19.19 32.27 55.61
CA TRP A 51 18.82 33.62 55.20
C TRP A 51 17.30 33.70 55.15
N GLN A 52 16.71 34.44 56.07
CA GLN A 52 15.28 34.70 56.10
C GLN A 52 14.99 36.12 55.61
N ASN A 53 14.29 36.23 54.48
CA ASN A 53 13.89 37.49 53.88
C ASN A 53 12.42 37.76 54.20
N GLU A 54 12.15 38.55 55.24
CA GLU A 54 10.80 38.89 55.68
C GLU A 54 10.18 40.03 54.88
N ALA A 55 10.99 41.00 54.45
CA ALA A 55 10.58 42.13 53.63
C ALA A 55 11.75 42.74 52.86
N GLY A 56 11.43 43.43 51.75
CA GLY A 56 12.42 44.15 50.95
C GLY A 56 13.17 43.28 49.94
N ASP A 57 13.83 43.95 49.00
CA ASP A 57 14.55 43.33 47.90
C ASP A 57 16.05 43.33 48.22
N TYR A 58 16.61 42.16 48.49
CA TYR A 58 17.99 42.01 48.90
C TYR A 58 18.81 41.23 47.88
N THR A 59 20.00 41.76 47.59
CA THR A 59 21.02 41.08 46.79
C THR A 59 22.22 40.77 47.67
N LEU A 60 22.51 39.49 47.89
CA LEU A 60 23.72 39.03 48.55
C LEU A 60 24.78 38.72 47.49
N THR A 61 25.91 39.44 47.50
CA THR A 61 27.00 39.27 46.55
C THR A 61 28.19 38.57 47.21
N ASN A 62 28.60 37.44 46.67
CA ASN A 62 29.80 36.72 47.05
C ASN A 62 30.93 36.97 46.04
N PRO A 63 31.91 37.84 46.35
CA PRO A 63 32.97 38.21 45.42
C PRO A 63 34.12 37.20 45.32
N GLY A 64 34.09 36.10 46.09
CA GLY A 64 35.19 35.13 46.09
C GLY A 64 35.39 34.29 47.36
N TYR A 65 34.41 34.24 48.26
CA TYR A 65 34.48 33.52 49.53
C TYR A 65 33.66 32.23 49.52
N THR A 66 33.80 31.40 50.56
CA THR A 66 32.94 30.24 50.80
C THR A 66 31.79 30.60 51.71
N ILE A 67 30.56 30.51 51.22
CA ILE A 67 29.33 30.74 51.97
C ILE A 67 28.61 29.41 52.14
N SER A 68 28.26 29.04 53.37
CA SER A 68 27.61 27.75 53.66
C SER A 68 26.31 27.93 54.42
N PHE A 69 25.23 27.46 53.83
CA PHE A 69 23.96 27.19 54.49
C PHE A 69 24.01 25.78 55.08
N ILE A 70 23.75 25.68 56.38
CA ILE A 70 23.81 24.41 57.14
C ILE A 70 22.53 24.11 57.94
N GLY A 71 21.51 24.96 57.81
CA GLY A 71 20.19 24.82 58.42
C GLY A 71 19.10 24.80 57.35
N ASP A 72 18.11 25.69 57.47
CA ASP A 72 16.95 25.72 56.56
C ASP A 72 17.30 26.27 55.17
N GLY A 73 18.40 27.03 55.02
CA GLY A 73 18.82 27.60 53.74
C GLY A 73 18.25 28.99 53.50
N ILE A 74 17.55 29.22 52.40
CA ILE A 74 16.96 30.53 52.06
C ILE A 74 15.44 30.43 52.19
N ASP A 75 14.88 31.30 53.01
CA ASP A 75 13.44 31.42 53.25
C ASP A 75 12.97 32.82 52.83
N VAL A 76 12.13 32.90 51.80
CA VAL A 76 11.63 34.18 51.25
C VAL A 76 10.17 34.33 51.64
N ILE A 77 9.92 35.07 52.73
CA ILE A 77 8.58 35.33 53.26
C ILE A 77 7.98 36.59 52.60
N GLY A 78 8.80 37.58 52.27
CA GLY A 78 8.39 38.81 51.60
C GLY A 78 9.52 39.49 50.84
N GLY A 79 9.17 40.29 49.83
CA GLY A 79 10.15 40.93 48.93
C GLY A 79 10.82 39.94 47.97
N SER A 80 12.10 40.15 47.66
CA SER A 80 12.90 39.28 46.78
C SER A 80 14.29 39.02 47.35
N ALA A 81 14.81 37.83 47.07
CA ALA A 81 16.13 37.37 47.51
C ALA A 81 16.96 36.98 46.28
N THR A 82 17.98 37.77 45.95
CA THR A 82 18.96 37.46 44.90
C THR A 82 20.30 37.08 45.53
N LEU A 83 20.85 35.93 45.16
CA LEU A 83 22.17 35.48 45.53
C LEU A 83 23.08 35.52 44.31
N GLN A 84 24.02 36.46 44.29
CA GLN A 84 25.01 36.60 43.23
C GLN A 84 26.33 35.99 43.68
N ASN A 85 26.76 34.92 43.02
CA ASN A 85 28.03 34.25 43.25
C ASN A 85 29.01 34.55 42.11
N ASP A 86 29.96 35.44 42.37
CA ASP A 86 30.93 35.85 41.36
C ASP A 86 32.00 34.77 41.14
N SER A 87 32.78 34.93 40.07
CA SER A 87 33.88 34.02 39.74
C SER A 87 34.87 33.88 40.91
N GLY A 88 35.16 32.64 41.30
CA GLY A 88 36.00 32.31 42.46
C GLY A 88 35.23 32.12 43.77
N GLY A 89 33.95 32.52 43.84
CA GLY A 89 33.07 32.29 44.98
C GLY A 89 32.54 30.85 45.04
N ALA A 90 32.31 30.35 46.25
CA ALA A 90 31.69 29.04 46.50
C ALA A 90 30.47 29.18 47.44
N ILE A 91 29.35 28.56 47.07
CA ILE A 91 28.13 28.51 47.90
C ILE A 91 27.73 27.07 48.13
N HIS A 92 27.57 26.65 49.38
CA HIS A 92 27.16 25.29 49.73
C HIS A 92 25.84 25.29 50.47
N PHE A 93 24.89 24.48 50.00
CA PHE A 93 23.68 24.08 50.70
C PHE A 93 23.88 22.67 51.23
N ASN A 94 23.90 22.51 52.56
CA ASN A 94 24.25 21.24 53.20
C ASN A 94 23.08 20.67 54.01
N GLY A 95 22.99 19.33 54.07
CA GLY A 95 21.97 18.69 54.89
C GLY A 95 20.59 18.97 54.31
N SER A 96 19.65 19.44 55.13
CA SER A 96 18.28 19.75 54.69
C SER A 96 18.10 21.17 54.14
N SER A 97 19.18 21.92 53.86
CA SER A 97 19.07 23.30 53.37
C SER A 97 18.36 23.38 52.01
N SER A 98 17.51 24.38 51.85
CA SER A 98 16.81 24.71 50.61
C SER A 98 17.28 26.04 50.03
N ALA A 99 17.35 26.19 48.72
CA ALA A 99 17.49 27.51 48.08
C ALA A 99 16.17 28.30 48.04
N GLY A 100 15.06 27.70 48.51
CA GLY A 100 13.76 28.35 48.59
C GLY A 100 13.27 28.80 47.23
N SER A 101 12.73 30.02 47.15
CA SER A 101 12.30 30.67 45.92
C SER A 101 13.22 31.82 45.51
N ALA A 102 14.51 31.73 45.84
CA ALA A 102 15.49 32.78 45.55
C ALA A 102 15.85 32.83 44.07
N THR A 103 16.35 33.99 43.62
CA THR A 103 17.08 34.09 42.35
C THR A 103 18.56 33.84 42.62
N ILE A 104 19.19 32.89 41.93
CA ILE A 104 20.62 32.59 42.04
C ILE A 104 21.30 32.92 40.72
N LEU A 105 22.25 33.85 40.76
CA LEU A 105 23.13 34.18 39.64
C LEU A 105 24.52 33.64 39.93
N ASN A 106 24.99 32.66 39.18
CA ASN A 106 26.22 31.94 39.51
C ASN A 106 27.26 31.95 38.38
N ASP A 107 28.35 32.69 38.58
CA ASP A 107 29.59 32.61 37.79
C ASP A 107 30.73 31.87 38.51
N GLY A 108 30.52 31.51 39.78
CA GLY A 108 31.39 30.69 40.61
C GLY A 108 30.92 29.23 40.74
N ASN A 109 31.02 28.67 41.94
CA ASN A 109 30.58 27.30 42.23
C ASN A 109 29.44 27.25 43.26
N VAL A 110 28.32 26.60 42.95
CA VAL A 110 27.28 26.25 43.94
C VAL A 110 27.22 24.74 44.10
N ARG A 111 27.07 24.25 45.33
CA ARG A 111 26.87 22.82 45.59
C ARG A 111 25.72 22.57 46.55
N PHE A 112 24.90 21.59 46.21
CA PHE A 112 23.92 20.98 47.09
C PHE A 112 24.45 19.62 47.56
N TYR A 113 24.39 19.37 48.87
CA TYR A 113 24.88 18.13 49.48
C TYR A 113 23.90 17.57 50.51
N SER A 114 23.81 16.23 50.55
CA SER A 114 23.19 15.47 51.65
C SER A 114 21.71 15.79 51.91
N ASN A 115 20.85 15.56 50.92
CA ASN A 115 19.40 15.85 50.89
C ASN A 115 19.00 17.33 50.77
N ALA A 116 19.94 18.21 50.42
CA ALA A 116 19.63 19.61 50.15
C ALA A 116 18.77 19.75 48.87
N SER A 117 18.01 20.84 48.78
CA SER A 117 17.08 21.10 47.68
C SER A 117 17.32 22.46 47.03
N ALA A 118 17.17 22.56 45.71
CA ALA A 118 17.08 23.86 45.03
C ALA A 118 15.70 24.52 45.20
N GLY A 119 14.72 23.83 45.78
CA GLY A 119 13.38 24.34 46.02
C GLY A 119 12.70 24.75 44.72
N SER A 120 12.19 25.98 44.69
CA SER A 120 11.58 26.61 43.51
C SER A 120 12.41 27.82 43.06
N ALA A 121 13.73 27.75 43.22
CA ALA A 121 14.63 28.85 42.88
C ALA A 121 14.68 29.09 41.36
N ASP A 122 14.89 30.35 40.98
CA ASP A 122 15.25 30.75 39.62
C ASP A 122 16.78 30.86 39.54
N ILE A 123 17.41 29.95 38.82
CA ILE A 123 18.84 29.75 38.82
C ILE A 123 19.41 30.03 37.42
N THR A 124 20.31 31.00 37.33
CA THR A 124 21.12 31.23 36.13
C THR A 124 22.57 30.86 36.40
N ILE A 125 23.07 29.85 35.69
CA ILE A 125 24.48 29.47 35.65
C ILE A 125 25.13 30.22 34.50
N GLY A 126 26.08 31.10 34.79
CA GLY A 126 26.85 31.80 33.78
C GLY A 126 27.92 30.92 33.14
N ALA A 127 28.64 31.45 32.14
CA ALA A 127 29.53 30.66 31.29
C ALA A 127 30.70 30.00 32.02
N THR A 128 31.15 30.57 33.14
CA THR A 128 32.18 29.98 34.02
C THR A 128 31.59 29.29 35.24
N GLY A 129 30.28 29.44 35.43
CA GLY A 129 29.54 28.94 36.58
C GLY A 129 29.43 27.42 36.55
N ARG A 130 29.45 26.82 37.74
CA ARG A 130 29.15 25.42 37.93
C ARG A 130 28.19 25.20 39.10
N ILE A 131 27.21 24.33 38.90
CA ILE A 131 26.36 23.81 39.98
C ILE A 131 26.45 22.30 40.05
N ASP A 132 26.69 21.78 41.25
CA ASP A 132 26.67 20.34 41.52
C ASP A 132 25.59 19.95 42.55
N PHE A 133 24.82 18.93 42.23
CA PHE A 133 23.93 18.20 43.14
C PHE A 133 24.56 16.85 43.49
N TYR A 134 24.72 16.54 44.77
CA TYR A 134 25.33 15.30 45.27
C TYR A 134 24.52 14.62 46.37
N ALA A 135 24.44 13.29 46.34
CA ALA A 135 24.04 12.44 47.46
C ALA A 135 22.62 12.74 47.98
N GLY A 136 21.61 12.31 47.22
CA GLY A 136 20.19 12.38 47.60
C GLY A 136 19.58 13.78 47.50
N THR A 137 20.28 14.74 46.92
CA THR A 137 19.80 16.11 46.70
C THR A 137 18.84 16.20 45.52
N THR A 138 18.00 17.22 45.52
CA THR A 138 17.00 17.44 44.46
C THR A 138 17.06 18.86 43.89
N ALA A 139 16.81 19.00 42.58
CA ALA A 139 16.47 20.31 42.00
C ALA A 139 15.00 20.70 42.20
N ASP A 140 14.16 19.78 42.68
CA ASP A 140 12.77 19.96 43.08
C ASP A 140 11.93 20.62 41.97
N GLN A 141 11.58 21.89 42.08
CA GLN A 141 10.81 22.65 41.09
C GLN A 141 11.59 23.87 40.57
N ALA A 142 12.91 23.86 40.67
CA ALA A 142 13.74 24.98 40.24
C ALA A 142 13.62 25.23 38.73
N GLU A 143 13.65 26.51 38.35
CA GLU A 143 13.88 26.91 36.97
C GLU A 143 15.38 27.19 36.79
N ILE A 144 16.04 26.44 35.90
CA ILE A 144 17.49 26.49 35.75
C ILE A 144 17.86 26.84 34.31
N THR A 145 18.48 27.99 34.11
CA THR A 145 19.18 28.35 32.87
C THR A 145 20.66 28.01 33.00
N ASN A 146 21.09 26.94 32.33
CA ASN A 146 22.47 26.47 32.37
C ASN A 146 23.28 26.97 31.16
N ASN A 147 24.07 28.04 31.31
CA ASN A 147 25.06 28.47 30.32
C ASN A 147 26.48 27.96 30.64
N GLY A 148 26.64 27.23 31.75
CA GLY A 148 27.92 26.73 32.27
C GLY A 148 27.89 25.21 32.43
N ASP A 149 28.17 24.73 33.64
CA ASP A 149 28.23 23.30 33.95
C ASP A 149 27.23 22.92 35.05
N LEU A 150 26.27 22.06 34.73
CA LEU A 150 25.26 21.56 35.67
C LEU A 150 25.40 20.05 35.83
N ARG A 151 25.56 19.57 37.06
CA ARG A 151 25.77 18.14 37.33
C ARG A 151 24.88 17.62 38.44
N PHE A 152 24.24 16.50 38.16
CA PHE A 152 23.56 15.64 39.12
C PHE A 152 24.37 14.37 39.31
N GLN A 153 24.72 14.06 40.55
CA GLN A 153 25.64 12.98 40.87
C GLN A 153 25.19 12.16 42.08
N SER A 154 25.53 10.87 42.08
CA SER A 154 25.44 9.99 43.24
C SER A 154 24.05 9.95 43.89
N GLY A 155 23.04 9.57 43.12
CA GLY A 155 21.65 9.40 43.59
C GLY A 155 20.87 10.71 43.77
N SER A 156 21.39 11.84 43.32
CA SER A 156 20.62 13.08 43.22
C SER A 156 19.58 12.99 42.08
N THR A 157 18.61 13.90 42.07
CA THR A 157 17.57 13.95 41.05
C THR A 157 17.25 15.37 40.59
N ALA A 158 16.90 15.54 39.31
CA ALA A 158 16.33 16.79 38.81
C ALA A 158 14.84 16.96 39.18
N GLU A 159 14.18 15.92 39.69
CA GLU A 159 12.76 15.92 40.07
C GLU A 159 11.85 16.60 39.04
N ASN A 160 11.19 17.71 39.35
CA ASN A 160 10.24 18.39 38.49
C ASN A 160 10.81 19.72 37.94
N ALA A 161 12.14 19.88 37.95
CA ALA A 161 12.79 21.10 37.51
C ALA A 161 12.54 21.38 36.01
N THR A 162 12.55 22.67 35.66
CA THR A 162 12.59 23.13 34.26
C THR A 162 14.00 23.59 33.95
N ILE A 163 14.69 22.92 33.03
CA ILE A 163 16.11 23.15 32.73
C ILE A 163 16.27 23.58 31.28
N ALA A 164 16.68 24.84 31.06
CA ALA A 164 17.17 25.34 29.78
C ALA A 164 18.69 25.14 29.72
N ASN A 165 19.13 24.08 29.06
CA ASN A 165 20.54 23.71 28.92
C ASN A 165 21.15 24.32 27.65
N ASN A 166 22.05 25.28 27.83
CA ASN A 166 22.79 25.98 26.77
C ASN A 166 24.27 25.59 26.70
N ASN A 167 24.71 24.65 27.55
CA ASN A 167 26.07 24.11 27.53
C ASN A 167 26.05 22.65 28.02
N SER A 168 26.70 22.29 29.12
CA SER A 168 26.81 20.88 29.56
C SER A 168 25.96 20.57 30.78
N LEU A 169 25.11 19.55 30.65
CA LEU A 169 24.32 18.93 31.73
C LEU A 169 24.69 17.45 31.85
N GLN A 170 25.05 17.01 33.06
CA GLN A 170 25.48 15.62 33.30
C GLN A 170 24.69 14.96 34.43
N PHE A 171 24.24 13.72 34.18
CA PHE A 171 23.69 12.81 35.18
C PHE A 171 24.64 11.64 35.38
N ILE A 172 25.24 11.52 36.56
CA ILE A 172 26.26 10.52 36.89
C ILE A 172 25.77 9.68 38.07
N GLY A 173 25.20 8.51 37.78
CA GLY A 173 24.50 7.70 38.78
C GLY A 173 23.35 8.45 39.45
N ALA A 174 22.69 9.33 38.69
CA ALA A 174 21.62 10.23 39.12
C ALA A 174 20.40 10.07 38.20
N SER A 175 19.25 10.66 38.58
CA SER A 175 18.02 10.58 37.79
C SER A 175 17.59 11.94 37.23
N ALA A 176 17.16 11.99 35.98
CA ALA A 176 16.48 13.18 35.43
C ALA A 176 15.05 13.36 35.99
N GLY A 177 14.51 12.38 36.73
CA GLY A 177 13.22 12.49 37.40
C GLY A 177 12.07 12.69 36.41
N ASN A 178 11.29 13.74 36.64
CA ASN A 178 10.18 14.22 35.82
C ASN A 178 10.48 15.59 35.17
N ALA A 179 11.76 15.96 35.09
CA ALA A 179 12.15 17.30 34.69
C ALA A 179 11.76 17.58 33.23
N THR A 180 11.58 18.86 32.90
CA THR A 180 11.54 19.30 31.50
C THR A 180 12.90 19.86 31.13
N ILE A 181 13.60 19.24 30.19
CA ILE A 181 14.97 19.59 29.81
C ILE A 181 14.99 20.01 28.34
N THR A 182 15.22 21.31 28.11
CA THR A 182 15.45 21.85 26.77
C THR A 182 16.94 21.94 26.51
N THR A 183 17.44 21.28 25.46
CA THR A 183 18.85 21.27 25.08
C THR A 183 19.03 22.06 23.79
N THR A 184 19.72 23.20 23.87
CA THR A 184 19.86 24.12 22.74
C THR A 184 21.06 23.77 21.86
N ASN A 185 21.26 24.53 20.78
CA ASN A 185 22.31 24.27 19.79
C ASN A 185 23.73 24.24 20.41
N GLY A 186 24.43 23.12 20.21
CA GLY A 186 25.79 22.90 20.71
C GLY A 186 25.86 22.46 22.17
N ALA A 187 24.72 22.44 22.87
CA ALA A 187 24.61 21.94 24.23
C ALA A 187 24.47 20.42 24.27
N ASP A 188 24.90 19.82 25.38
CA ASP A 188 24.90 18.38 25.61
C ASP A 188 24.24 18.00 26.94
N VAL A 189 23.46 16.93 26.89
CA VAL A 189 23.01 16.18 28.08
C VAL A 189 23.65 14.81 28.05
N ILE A 190 24.39 14.45 29.10
CA ILE A 190 25.14 13.19 29.18
C ILE A 190 24.64 12.36 30.36
N PHE A 191 24.25 11.12 30.10
CA PHE A 191 23.97 10.11 31.11
C PHE A 191 25.12 9.12 31.26
N ASP A 192 25.61 8.92 32.48
CA ASP A 192 26.73 8.02 32.79
C ASP A 192 26.55 7.31 34.15
N SER A 193 27.36 6.27 34.40
CA SER A 193 27.54 5.61 35.70
C SER A 193 26.23 5.15 36.36
N ALA A 194 25.40 4.39 35.63
CA ALA A 194 24.09 3.91 36.11
C ALA A 194 23.08 5.02 36.43
N ALA A 195 23.10 6.12 35.67
CA ALA A 195 22.04 7.12 35.65
C ALA A 195 20.72 6.54 35.09
N ASP A 196 19.64 7.32 35.23
CA ASP A 196 18.29 7.02 34.73
C ASP A 196 17.64 8.30 34.17
N GLY A 197 16.93 8.19 33.05
CA GLY A 197 16.22 9.33 32.45
C GLY A 197 14.83 9.55 33.04
N GLY A 198 14.32 8.62 33.85
CA GLY A 198 13.03 8.72 34.52
C GLY A 198 11.87 8.91 33.54
N THR A 199 10.93 9.77 33.93
CA THR A 199 9.81 10.22 33.09
C THR A 199 9.98 11.68 32.63
N ALA A 200 11.23 12.15 32.57
CA ALA A 200 11.58 13.49 32.10
C ALA A 200 11.20 13.71 30.63
N ALA A 201 10.84 14.94 30.30
CA ALA A 201 10.62 15.40 28.93
C ALA A 201 11.91 16.02 28.38
N PHE A 202 12.44 15.45 27.30
CA PHE A 202 13.62 15.98 26.62
C PHE A 202 13.19 16.70 25.34
N ILE A 203 13.47 18.00 25.26
CA ILE A 203 13.23 18.83 24.08
C ILE A 203 14.61 19.21 23.54
N THR A 204 15.04 18.53 22.48
CA THR A 204 16.39 18.75 21.92
C THR A 204 16.27 19.56 20.64
N GLU A 205 16.72 20.81 20.68
CA GLU A 205 16.69 21.71 19.53
C GLU A 205 17.71 21.29 18.46
N ALA A 206 17.61 21.88 17.27
CA ALA A 206 18.57 21.64 16.20
C ALA A 206 20.01 21.94 16.68
N GLY A 207 20.89 20.94 16.56
CA GLY A 207 22.29 21.02 17.01
C GLY A 207 22.52 20.68 18.48
N GLY A 208 21.46 20.49 19.29
CA GLY A 208 21.56 19.94 20.64
C GLY A 208 21.72 18.41 20.62
N THR A 209 22.32 17.85 21.67
CA THR A 209 22.54 16.40 21.77
C THR A 209 22.18 15.84 23.16
N VAL A 210 21.46 14.72 23.19
CA VAL A 210 21.26 13.90 24.39
C VAL A 210 21.95 12.55 24.20
N GLN A 211 22.79 12.15 25.16
CA GLN A 211 23.63 10.96 25.08
C GLN A 211 23.19 9.90 26.11
N PHE A 212 22.64 8.82 25.58
CA PHE A 212 22.28 7.57 26.27
C PHE A 212 23.24 6.42 25.88
N SER A 213 24.51 6.75 25.64
CA SER A 213 25.49 5.80 25.09
C SER A 213 26.22 4.97 26.15
N ALA A 214 26.21 5.41 27.42
CA ALA A 214 26.77 4.65 28.55
C ALA A 214 25.92 3.43 28.90
N THR A 215 26.37 2.60 29.84
CA THR A 215 25.60 1.44 30.32
C THR A 215 24.46 1.89 31.24
N PRO A 216 23.19 1.59 30.91
CA PRO A 216 22.04 1.94 31.76
C PRO A 216 22.00 1.11 33.04
N ASN A 217 21.34 1.64 34.09
CA ASN A 217 21.14 0.93 35.36
C ASN A 217 20.25 -0.32 35.23
N ALA A 218 19.18 -0.23 34.43
CA ALA A 218 18.16 -1.28 34.29
C ALA A 218 18.33 -2.15 33.03
N GLY A 219 19.46 -2.03 32.32
CA GLY A 219 19.67 -2.67 31.01
C GLY A 219 19.03 -1.92 29.83
N PHE A 220 18.27 -0.85 30.11
CA PHE A 220 17.68 0.07 29.12
C PHE A 220 17.67 1.49 29.67
N TRP A 221 17.66 2.47 28.77
CA TRP A 221 17.42 3.88 29.07
C TRP A 221 15.94 4.22 28.99
N THR A 222 15.55 5.25 29.71
CA THR A 222 14.18 5.75 29.79
C THR A 222 14.15 7.23 29.43
N ALA A 223 13.06 7.64 28.78
CA ALA A 223 12.66 9.02 28.65
C ALA A 223 11.14 9.07 28.79
N GLY A 224 10.61 10.04 29.52
CA GLY A 224 9.18 10.29 29.55
C GLY A 224 8.69 10.60 28.14
N SER A 225 9.28 11.61 27.52
CA SER A 225 9.07 11.96 26.12
C SER A 225 10.32 12.54 25.49
N ILE A 226 10.42 12.45 24.16
CA ILE A 226 11.49 13.08 23.37
C ILE A 226 10.87 13.92 22.26
N ALA A 227 11.42 15.09 22.01
CA ALA A 227 10.96 16.02 20.98
C ALA A 227 12.10 16.81 20.35
N GLY A 228 11.81 17.45 19.22
CA GLY A 228 12.67 18.44 18.57
C GLY A 228 13.60 17.88 17.49
N ALA A 229 14.36 18.80 16.88
CA ALA A 229 15.21 18.57 15.71
C ALA A 229 16.65 18.13 16.04
N GLY A 230 16.97 17.91 17.32
CA GLY A 230 18.29 17.53 17.80
C GLY A 230 18.61 16.04 17.66
N THR A 231 19.73 15.63 18.25
CA THR A 231 20.20 14.23 18.15
C THR A 231 20.10 13.50 19.48
N TYR A 232 19.53 12.29 19.45
CA TYR A 232 19.54 11.33 20.56
C TYR A 232 20.50 10.18 20.24
N LEU A 233 21.62 10.10 20.96
CA LEU A 233 22.65 9.07 20.76
C LEU A 233 22.43 7.92 21.75
N ILE A 234 21.96 6.77 21.26
CA ILE A 234 21.64 5.59 22.12
C ILE A 234 22.72 4.51 22.09
N GLY A 235 23.68 4.60 21.16
CA GLY A 235 24.72 3.58 21.01
C GLY A 235 24.12 2.19 20.74
N GLY A 236 24.59 1.18 21.47
CA GLY A 236 24.05 -0.20 21.40
C GLY A 236 22.95 -0.52 22.40
N ASN A 237 22.36 0.51 23.05
CA ASN A 237 21.41 0.32 24.15
C ASN A 237 19.96 0.38 23.67
N GLU A 238 19.05 -0.18 24.46
CA GLU A 238 17.61 0.04 24.32
C GLU A 238 17.21 1.38 24.93
N LEU A 239 16.43 2.19 24.20
CA LEU A 239 15.77 3.40 24.70
C LEU A 239 14.25 3.17 24.76
N ARG A 240 13.65 3.37 25.93
CA ARG A 240 12.20 3.34 26.14
C ARG A 240 11.63 4.74 26.26
N VAL A 241 10.62 5.06 25.47
CA VAL A 241 10.05 6.40 25.36
C VAL A 241 8.53 6.36 25.53
N GLY A 242 7.98 7.33 26.25
CA GLY A 242 6.53 7.55 26.37
C GLY A 242 5.99 7.30 27.78
N GLY A 243 6.86 7.09 28.78
CA GLY A 243 6.44 6.81 30.16
C GLY A 243 5.68 7.94 30.85
N ASN A 244 5.56 9.12 30.23
CA ASN A 244 4.75 10.25 30.69
C ASN A 244 3.48 10.49 29.85
N ASP A 245 3.10 9.53 28.99
CA ASP A 245 1.90 9.55 28.14
C ASP A 245 1.78 10.76 27.19
N THR A 246 2.85 11.54 27.02
CA THR A 246 2.80 12.76 26.19
C THR A 246 3.00 12.42 24.71
N SER A 247 2.19 13.02 23.84
CA SER A 247 2.41 12.97 22.40
C SER A 247 3.45 13.99 21.96
N THR A 248 4.46 13.56 21.20
CA THR A 248 5.58 14.40 20.77
C THR A 248 6.00 14.14 19.33
N GLU A 249 6.57 15.16 18.70
CA GLU A 249 7.26 15.06 17.41
C GLU A 249 8.77 15.16 17.59
N MET A 250 9.48 14.18 17.04
CA MET A 250 10.94 14.13 16.96
C MET A 250 11.36 14.22 15.49
N SER A 251 11.68 15.45 15.07
CA SER A 251 12.10 15.78 13.70
C SER A 251 13.61 15.66 13.48
N GLY A 252 14.35 15.38 14.55
CA GLY A 252 15.79 15.14 14.53
C GLY A 252 16.14 13.68 14.24
N ALA A 253 17.17 13.17 14.90
CA ALA A 253 17.67 11.82 14.66
C ALA A 253 17.92 11.04 15.95
N ILE A 254 17.41 9.81 16.01
CA ILE A 254 17.90 8.78 16.95
C ILE A 254 18.99 7.99 16.24
N GLN A 255 20.16 7.84 16.86
CA GLN A 255 21.31 7.15 16.27
C GLN A 255 21.92 6.13 17.23
N GLY A 256 22.24 4.93 16.71
CA GLY A 256 22.88 3.89 17.51
C GLY A 256 23.00 2.54 16.81
N VAL A 257 24.23 2.12 16.50
CA VAL A 257 24.46 0.77 15.94
C VAL A 257 24.17 -0.27 17.01
N GLY A 258 23.20 -1.15 16.72
CA GLY A 258 22.69 -2.17 17.62
C GLY A 258 21.68 -1.68 18.66
N GLY A 259 21.47 -0.36 18.77
CA GLY A 259 20.51 0.22 19.71
C GLY A 259 19.07 0.02 19.25
N SER A 260 18.18 -0.28 20.19
CA SER A 260 16.75 -0.53 19.96
C SER A 260 15.88 0.58 20.52
N LEU A 261 14.66 0.70 19.97
CA LEU A 261 13.65 1.65 20.43
C LEU A 261 12.42 0.89 20.92
N VAL A 262 11.93 1.23 22.10
CA VAL A 262 10.62 0.76 22.60
C VAL A 262 9.73 1.97 22.85
N LYS A 263 8.62 2.03 22.13
CA LYS A 263 7.53 2.98 22.39
C LYS A 263 6.57 2.38 23.41
N THR A 264 6.37 3.08 24.52
CA THR A 264 5.47 2.75 25.63
C THR A 264 4.51 3.91 25.93
N GLY A 265 3.53 3.72 26.80
CA GLY A 265 2.56 4.76 27.16
C GLY A 265 1.59 5.10 26.04
N THR A 266 0.54 5.81 26.40
CA THR A 266 -0.65 6.04 25.56
C THR A 266 -0.47 7.14 24.50
N GLY A 267 0.53 8.01 24.65
CA GLY A 267 0.82 9.10 23.70
C GLY A 267 1.34 8.63 22.34
N THR A 268 1.44 9.56 21.38
CA THR A 268 2.03 9.34 20.06
C THR A 268 3.49 9.80 20.04
N LEU A 269 4.41 8.95 19.58
CA LEU A 269 5.76 9.40 19.19
C LEU A 269 5.80 9.49 17.66
N ALA A 270 5.84 10.72 17.13
CA ALA A 270 6.02 10.97 15.71
C ALA A 270 7.51 11.11 15.38
N LEU A 271 7.99 10.32 14.43
CA LEU A 271 9.37 10.32 13.93
C LEU A 271 9.37 10.90 12.51
N SER A 272 9.50 12.22 12.39
CA SER A 272 9.52 12.93 11.09
C SER A 272 10.93 13.09 10.51
N GLY A 273 11.96 12.85 11.31
CA GLY A 273 13.36 12.86 10.87
C GLY A 273 13.93 11.50 10.44
N SER A 274 15.25 11.43 10.23
CA SER A 274 15.95 10.20 9.83
C SER A 274 16.55 9.49 11.04
N ASN A 275 16.06 8.28 11.32
CA ASN A 275 16.44 7.49 12.48
C ASN A 275 17.33 6.32 12.07
N ASN A 276 18.60 6.37 12.50
CA ASN A 276 19.67 5.49 12.05
C ASN A 276 20.12 4.47 13.11
N PHE A 277 19.25 4.15 14.07
CA PHE A 277 19.49 3.03 14.97
C PHE A 277 19.18 1.70 14.25
N THR A 278 19.88 0.62 14.62
CA THR A 278 19.83 -0.65 13.85
C THR A 278 19.34 -1.86 14.65
N GLY A 279 19.11 -1.71 15.95
CA GLY A 279 18.39 -2.71 16.76
C GLY A 279 16.89 -2.62 16.51
N ALA A 280 16.13 -3.61 16.98
CA ALA A 280 14.69 -3.70 16.70
C ALA A 280 13.88 -2.52 17.27
N THR A 281 12.76 -2.20 16.62
CA THR A 281 11.74 -1.28 17.13
C THR A 281 10.55 -2.06 17.67
N THR A 282 10.11 -1.75 18.89
CA THR A 282 8.88 -2.33 19.46
C THR A 282 7.89 -1.22 19.80
N VAL A 283 6.66 -1.32 19.31
CA VAL A 283 5.53 -0.50 19.77
C VAL A 283 4.74 -1.35 20.76
N SER A 284 4.93 -1.06 22.04
CA SER A 284 4.27 -1.81 23.13
C SER A 284 2.92 -1.22 23.48
N GLU A 285 2.80 0.12 23.45
CA GLU A 285 1.58 0.86 23.76
C GLU A 285 1.53 2.19 22.97
N GLY A 286 0.32 2.72 22.79
CA GLY A 286 0.08 3.97 22.08
C GLY A 286 0.45 3.89 20.60
N THR A 287 0.85 5.03 20.03
CA THR A 287 1.15 5.12 18.59
C THR A 287 2.62 5.45 18.35
N LEU A 288 3.26 4.72 17.44
CA LEU A 288 4.46 5.14 16.75
C LEU A 288 4.06 5.61 15.35
N GLN A 289 4.23 6.90 15.07
CA GLN A 289 3.97 7.47 13.75
C GLN A 289 5.32 7.71 13.05
N VAL A 290 5.51 7.13 11.87
CA VAL A 290 6.76 7.22 11.11
C VAL A 290 6.51 8.03 9.86
N ASP A 291 6.90 9.31 9.86
CA ASP A 291 6.74 10.22 8.71
C ASP A 291 8.07 10.50 8.01
N GLY A 292 9.17 10.25 8.73
CA GLY A 292 10.53 10.24 8.21
C GLY A 292 10.97 8.83 7.86
N SER A 293 12.08 8.39 8.47
CA SER A 293 12.61 7.05 8.22
C SER A 293 13.13 6.35 9.47
N ILE A 294 12.97 5.03 9.50
CA ILE A 294 13.68 4.10 10.38
C ILE A 294 14.60 3.25 9.51
N ALA A 295 15.83 3.00 9.97
CA ALA A 295 16.80 2.21 9.22
C ALA A 295 16.23 0.84 8.80
N ALA A 296 16.48 0.43 7.54
CA ALA A 296 15.97 -0.81 6.97
C ALA A 296 16.41 -2.11 7.69
N SER A 297 17.36 -2.03 8.63
CA SER A 297 17.79 -3.15 9.47
C SER A 297 16.98 -3.31 10.77
N SER A 298 16.21 -2.29 11.14
CA SER A 298 15.43 -2.23 12.38
C SER A 298 13.99 -2.69 12.14
N GLY A 299 13.75 -4.00 12.23
CA GLY A 299 12.39 -4.56 12.13
C GLY A 299 11.46 -4.00 13.22
N VAL A 300 10.22 -3.69 12.83
CA VAL A 300 9.18 -3.14 13.72
C VAL A 300 8.23 -4.23 14.15
N THR A 301 8.00 -4.35 15.46
CA THR A 301 6.96 -5.20 16.05
C THR A 301 5.92 -4.35 16.74
N VAL A 302 4.64 -4.56 16.41
CA VAL A 302 3.50 -3.87 17.02
C VAL A 302 2.74 -4.87 17.90
N GLN A 303 2.62 -4.56 19.19
CA GLN A 303 1.98 -5.42 20.19
C GLN A 303 0.48 -5.11 20.35
N ASP A 304 -0.17 -5.87 21.23
CA ASP A 304 -1.59 -5.74 21.54
C ASP A 304 -1.98 -4.31 21.96
N GLY A 305 -2.93 -3.71 21.27
CA GLY A 305 -3.43 -2.37 21.54
C GLY A 305 -2.52 -1.23 21.09
N ALA A 306 -1.38 -1.53 20.45
CA ALA A 306 -0.47 -0.53 19.90
C ALA A 306 -0.73 -0.30 18.40
N THR A 307 -0.34 0.90 17.94
CA THR A 307 -0.53 1.33 16.55
C THR A 307 0.80 1.74 15.91
N LEU A 308 1.05 1.25 14.70
CA LEU A 308 2.02 1.83 13.78
C LEU A 308 1.28 2.62 12.70
N GLY A 309 1.68 3.86 12.49
CA GLY A 309 1.17 4.70 11.40
C GLY A 309 2.23 5.59 10.79
N GLY A 310 1.78 6.62 10.08
CA GLY A 310 2.63 7.59 9.38
C GLY A 310 2.73 7.35 7.88
N SER A 311 3.45 8.25 7.22
CA SER A 311 3.63 8.31 5.75
C SER A 311 5.09 8.15 5.27
N GLY A 312 5.95 7.66 6.16
CA GLY A 312 7.38 7.53 5.95
C GLY A 312 7.83 6.13 5.53
N THR A 313 9.08 5.79 5.86
CA THR A 313 9.69 4.49 5.50
C THR A 313 10.20 3.74 6.72
N THR A 314 9.94 2.44 6.77
CA THR A 314 10.48 1.53 7.78
C THR A 314 10.92 0.19 7.18
N SER A 315 11.44 -0.70 8.03
CA SER A 315 11.86 -2.05 7.67
C SER A 315 10.66 -3.02 7.60
N SER A 316 10.89 -4.31 7.86
CA SER A 316 9.83 -5.29 8.05
C SER A 316 8.92 -4.90 9.21
N VAL A 317 7.62 -5.05 9.02
CA VAL A 317 6.60 -4.84 10.04
C VAL A 317 5.95 -6.17 10.40
N THR A 318 5.89 -6.46 11.70
CA THR A 318 5.17 -7.61 12.25
C THR A 318 4.11 -7.11 13.22
N LEU A 319 2.84 -7.41 12.91
CA LEU A 319 1.70 -7.10 13.77
C LEU A 319 1.36 -8.35 14.57
N GLN A 320 1.47 -8.27 15.90
CA GLN A 320 0.98 -9.31 16.80
C GLN A 320 -0.54 -9.23 16.95
N ALA A 321 -1.16 -10.24 17.55
CA ALA A 321 -2.59 -10.17 17.87
C ALA A 321 -2.90 -8.89 18.67
N GLY A 322 -3.90 -8.13 18.22
CA GLY A 322 -4.28 -6.84 18.77
C GLY A 322 -3.47 -5.64 18.28
N GLY A 323 -2.36 -5.85 17.55
CA GLY A 323 -1.59 -4.77 16.92
C GLY A 323 -2.30 -4.18 15.70
N ILE A 324 -2.16 -2.87 15.52
CA ILE A 324 -2.86 -2.11 14.48
C ILE A 324 -1.84 -1.48 13.53
N LEU A 325 -2.05 -1.67 12.23
CA LEU A 325 -1.42 -0.88 11.18
C LEU A 325 -2.43 0.16 10.68
N ASN A 326 -2.06 1.44 10.70
CA ASN A 326 -2.89 2.55 10.25
C ASN A 326 -2.00 3.59 9.55
N PRO A 327 -1.70 3.39 8.25
CA PRO A 327 -0.93 4.34 7.46
C PRO A 327 -1.54 5.73 7.49
N GLY A 328 -0.69 6.75 7.31
CA GLY A 328 -1.10 8.13 7.41
C GLY A 328 -1.14 8.70 8.83
N ASP A 329 -1.57 9.96 8.93
CA ASP A 329 -1.32 10.83 10.07
C ASP A 329 -2.64 11.22 10.74
N ALA A 330 -2.95 10.60 11.89
CA ALA A 330 -4.19 10.82 12.63
C ALA A 330 -4.43 12.28 13.10
N GLY A 331 -3.46 13.18 12.93
CA GLY A 331 -3.54 14.61 13.27
C GLY A 331 -4.01 15.52 12.13
N GLU A 332 -4.11 15.02 10.90
CA GLU A 332 -4.41 15.84 9.72
C GLU A 332 -5.90 15.86 9.35
N THR A 333 -6.32 16.90 8.61
CA THR A 333 -7.73 17.03 8.15
C THR A 333 -8.13 15.93 7.17
N LEU A 334 -7.14 15.38 6.46
CA LEU A 334 -7.22 14.13 5.69
C LEU A 334 -6.06 13.27 6.18
N PRO A 335 -6.31 12.28 7.05
CA PRO A 335 -5.23 11.51 7.69
C PRO A 335 -4.58 10.52 6.74
N CYS A 336 -4.89 10.55 5.44
CA CYS A 336 -4.43 9.55 4.50
C CYS A 336 -2.91 9.61 4.27
N GLY A 337 -2.27 8.45 4.07
CA GLY A 337 -0.83 8.40 3.78
C GLY A 337 -0.35 7.12 3.11
N VAL A 338 0.88 7.15 2.61
CA VAL A 338 1.59 5.95 2.10
C VAL A 338 2.69 5.58 3.07
N LEU A 339 2.61 4.40 3.69
CA LEU A 339 3.70 3.88 4.52
C LEU A 339 4.51 2.86 3.73
N SER A 340 5.81 3.09 3.55
CA SER A 340 6.70 2.14 2.85
C SER A 340 7.38 1.19 3.84
N VAL A 341 7.28 -0.11 3.59
CA VAL A 341 7.77 -1.18 4.47
C VAL A 341 8.56 -2.25 3.71
N GLY A 342 9.33 -3.05 4.46
CA GLY A 342 9.93 -4.31 3.98
C GLY A 342 8.88 -5.42 3.92
N ASN A 343 9.11 -6.55 4.60
CA ASN A 343 8.06 -7.57 4.75
C ASN A 343 6.90 -7.06 5.61
N LEU A 344 5.66 -7.41 5.26
CA LEU A 344 4.46 -7.08 6.01
C LEU A 344 3.78 -8.36 6.53
N LEU A 345 3.91 -8.63 7.83
CA LEU A 345 3.42 -9.84 8.46
C LEU A 345 2.33 -9.51 9.49
N PHE A 346 1.09 -9.90 9.18
CA PHE A 346 0.00 -9.88 10.14
C PHE A 346 -0.12 -11.21 10.89
N SER A 347 -0.61 -11.14 12.12
CA SER A 347 -1.03 -12.29 12.92
C SER A 347 -2.56 -12.36 12.98
N SER A 348 -3.13 -13.54 13.21
CA SER A 348 -4.58 -13.61 13.48
C SER A 348 -4.93 -12.74 14.70
N GLY A 349 -5.94 -11.88 14.54
CA GLY A 349 -6.36 -10.93 15.57
C GLY A 349 -5.67 -9.55 15.52
N SER A 350 -4.71 -9.31 14.62
CA SER A 350 -4.26 -7.94 14.29
C SER A 350 -5.23 -7.24 13.35
N SER A 351 -5.08 -5.93 13.18
CA SER A 351 -5.94 -5.11 12.31
C SER A 351 -5.14 -4.27 11.33
N TYR A 352 -5.69 -4.08 10.14
CA TYR A 352 -5.28 -3.08 9.17
C TYR A 352 -6.41 -2.05 9.01
N ALA A 353 -6.14 -0.81 9.37
CA ALA A 353 -7.08 0.30 9.29
C ALA A 353 -6.76 1.20 8.10
N VAL A 354 -7.74 1.42 7.24
CA VAL A 354 -7.63 2.15 5.97
C VAL A 354 -8.68 3.25 5.93
N ASP A 355 -8.24 4.49 5.73
CA ASP A 355 -9.08 5.64 5.43
C ASP A 355 -9.24 5.81 3.91
N LEU A 356 -10.49 5.98 3.46
CA LEU A 356 -10.88 6.24 2.07
C LEU A 356 -11.67 7.55 1.99
N SER A 357 -11.11 8.54 1.29
CA SER A 357 -11.67 9.89 1.10
C SER A 357 -11.62 10.39 -0.35
N GLY A 358 -11.27 9.52 -1.31
CA GLY A 358 -11.14 9.82 -2.74
C GLY A 358 -10.08 8.93 -3.39
N THR A 359 -9.89 9.02 -4.69
CA THR A 359 -9.10 8.05 -5.48
C THR A 359 -7.61 8.39 -5.64
N ALA A 360 -7.09 9.45 -5.01
CA ALA A 360 -5.67 9.75 -5.09
C ALA A 360 -4.90 9.13 -3.91
N VAL A 361 -3.96 8.24 -4.24
CA VAL A 361 -3.12 7.53 -3.26
C VAL A 361 -2.41 8.50 -2.33
N GLY A 362 -2.33 8.15 -1.04
CA GLY A 362 -1.57 8.86 -0.01
C GLY A 362 -2.11 10.24 0.39
N THR A 363 -3.06 10.80 -0.36
CA THR A 363 -3.67 12.11 -0.06
C THR A 363 -5.17 12.00 0.15
N HIS A 364 -5.78 10.97 -0.43
CA HIS A 364 -7.19 10.67 -0.30
C HIS A 364 -7.47 9.23 0.11
N TYR A 365 -6.50 8.31 0.04
CA TYR A 365 -6.65 7.01 0.68
C TYR A 365 -5.32 6.47 1.21
N ASP A 366 -5.41 5.58 2.19
CA ASP A 366 -4.25 4.91 2.78
C ASP A 366 -3.73 3.77 1.90
N GLN A 367 -2.41 3.71 1.76
CA GLN A 367 -1.72 2.62 1.09
C GLN A 367 -0.51 2.18 1.93
N VAL A 368 -0.20 0.90 1.87
CA VAL A 368 1.12 0.39 2.30
C VAL A 368 1.88 -0.07 1.07
N ASP A 369 3.07 0.50 0.87
CA ASP A 369 4.01 0.04 -0.15
C ASP A 369 4.90 -1.04 0.46
N VAL A 370 4.85 -2.25 -0.07
CA VAL A 370 5.56 -3.41 0.49
C VAL A 370 6.64 -3.83 -0.50
N THR A 371 7.88 -3.88 -0.02
CA THR A 371 9.05 -4.30 -0.81
C THR A 371 9.46 -5.77 -0.63
N GLY A 372 8.60 -6.55 0.02
CA GLY A 372 8.87 -7.90 0.45
C GLY A 372 7.58 -8.69 0.64
N ALA A 373 7.64 -9.79 1.38
CA ALA A 373 6.49 -10.70 1.48
C ALA A 373 5.30 -10.07 2.25
N VAL A 374 4.09 -10.25 1.74
CA VAL A 374 2.82 -9.91 2.41
C VAL A 374 2.15 -11.18 2.94
N VAL A 375 1.85 -11.22 4.25
CA VAL A 375 1.13 -12.34 4.89
C VAL A 375 -0.01 -11.81 5.76
N LEU A 376 -1.26 -12.13 5.41
CA LEU A 376 -2.46 -11.52 6.05
C LEU A 376 -3.01 -12.31 7.25
N SER A 377 -2.82 -13.63 7.30
CA SER A 377 -3.13 -14.49 8.48
C SER A 377 -4.52 -14.31 9.13
N ASN A 378 -5.58 -14.01 8.38
CA ASN A 378 -6.90 -13.67 8.93
C ASN A 378 -6.88 -12.45 9.88
N ALA A 379 -6.08 -11.43 9.56
CA ALA A 379 -6.22 -10.12 10.18
C ALA A 379 -7.57 -9.47 9.86
N THR A 380 -7.96 -8.48 10.65
CA THR A 380 -9.18 -7.71 10.41
C THR A 380 -8.88 -6.52 9.52
N LEU A 381 -9.57 -6.40 8.39
CA LEU A 381 -9.58 -5.18 7.59
C LEU A 381 -10.67 -4.24 8.12
N SER A 382 -10.28 -3.02 8.50
CA SER A 382 -11.19 -1.97 8.97
C SER A 382 -11.11 -0.79 8.03
N ILE A 383 -12.23 -0.42 7.39
CA ILE A 383 -12.26 0.66 6.40
C ILE A 383 -13.15 1.78 6.91
N SER A 384 -12.59 2.99 6.89
CA SER A 384 -13.24 4.25 7.22
C SER A 384 -13.47 5.02 5.92
N VAL A 385 -14.72 5.41 5.64
CA VAL A 385 -15.09 6.08 4.38
C VAL A 385 -15.63 7.47 4.68
N ASN A 386 -14.85 8.51 4.35
CA ASN A 386 -15.09 9.88 4.81
C ASN A 386 -15.73 10.82 3.77
N VAL A 387 -15.90 10.37 2.52
CA VAL A 387 -16.70 11.09 1.49
C VAL A 387 -17.48 10.12 0.60
N ASN A 388 -18.33 10.68 -0.27
CA ASN A 388 -18.90 9.91 -1.37
C ASN A 388 -17.81 9.57 -2.39
N VAL A 389 -17.24 8.37 -2.26
CA VAL A 389 -16.46 7.73 -3.32
C VAL A 389 -17.38 7.49 -4.54
N ALA A 390 -16.89 7.52 -5.78
CA ALA A 390 -17.75 7.19 -6.93
C ALA A 390 -17.99 5.67 -7.01
N ALA A 391 -19.03 5.23 -7.72
CA ALA A 391 -19.08 3.85 -8.21
C ALA A 391 -17.94 3.62 -9.21
N GLY A 392 -17.45 2.39 -9.35
CA GLY A 392 -16.30 2.07 -10.20
C GLY A 392 -14.97 2.66 -9.70
N SER A 393 -14.84 2.96 -8.41
CA SER A 393 -13.57 3.41 -7.82
C SER A 393 -12.77 2.23 -7.29
N GLU A 394 -11.47 2.24 -7.53
CA GLU A 394 -10.52 1.24 -7.02
C GLU A 394 -9.50 1.86 -6.06
N PHE A 395 -9.05 1.05 -5.11
CA PHE A 395 -8.11 1.43 -4.06
C PHE A 395 -7.09 0.33 -3.85
N ILE A 396 -5.84 0.57 -4.23
CA ILE A 396 -4.72 -0.32 -3.90
C ILE A 396 -4.35 -0.05 -2.44
N ILE A 397 -4.89 -0.83 -1.51
CA ILE A 397 -4.61 -0.62 -0.08
C ILE A 397 -3.27 -1.25 0.32
N ILE A 398 -2.85 -2.31 -0.37
CA ILE A 398 -1.48 -2.85 -0.25
C ILE A 398 -0.92 -2.96 -1.66
N ALA A 399 0.07 -2.11 -1.94
CA ALA A 399 0.86 -2.17 -3.17
C ALA A 399 2.09 -3.04 -2.91
N ASN A 400 2.16 -4.20 -3.56
CA ASN A 400 3.20 -5.19 -3.35
C ASN A 400 4.14 -5.16 -4.56
N ASP A 401 5.44 -4.90 -4.34
CA ASP A 401 6.38 -4.55 -5.41
C ASP A 401 6.91 -5.73 -6.25
N GLY A 402 6.57 -6.96 -5.88
CA GLY A 402 7.23 -8.17 -6.34
C GLY A 402 6.31 -9.10 -7.12
N THR A 403 6.90 -10.09 -7.80
CA THR A 403 6.14 -11.21 -8.39
C THR A 403 5.53 -12.16 -7.35
N ASP A 404 5.81 -11.93 -6.07
CA ASP A 404 5.39 -12.80 -4.97
C ASP A 404 3.94 -12.50 -4.59
N ALA A 405 3.07 -13.50 -4.67
CA ALA A 405 1.65 -13.34 -4.34
C ALA A 405 1.42 -13.01 -2.85
N VAL A 406 0.36 -12.25 -2.58
CA VAL A 406 -0.16 -12.03 -1.22
C VAL A 406 -0.56 -13.37 -0.60
N ALA A 407 -0.01 -13.68 0.58
CA ALA A 407 -0.27 -14.95 1.24
C ALA A 407 -1.42 -14.87 2.26
N GLY A 408 -2.48 -15.62 2.00
CA GLY A 408 -3.68 -15.69 2.84
C GLY A 408 -4.65 -14.56 2.55
N THR A 409 -5.69 -14.44 3.37
CA THR A 409 -6.75 -13.44 3.21
C THR A 409 -7.01 -12.69 4.52
N PHE A 410 -7.69 -11.55 4.42
CA PHE A 410 -8.33 -10.96 5.59
C PHE A 410 -9.48 -11.84 6.10
N ASN A 411 -9.82 -11.66 7.37
CA ASN A 411 -10.81 -12.47 8.05
C ASN A 411 -12.20 -12.37 7.40
N GLY A 412 -12.68 -13.48 6.83
CA GLY A 412 -14.00 -13.55 6.21
C GLY A 412 -14.11 -12.91 4.82
N LEU A 413 -12.99 -12.49 4.23
CA LEU A 413 -12.93 -11.85 2.92
C LEU A 413 -12.13 -12.72 1.95
N ALA A 414 -12.77 -13.67 1.28
CA ALA A 414 -12.12 -14.45 0.22
C ALA A 414 -11.85 -13.60 -1.04
N GLU A 415 -11.11 -14.13 -2.01
CA GLU A 415 -10.94 -13.47 -3.33
C GLU A 415 -12.31 -13.19 -3.97
N GLY A 416 -12.51 -11.96 -4.45
CA GLY A 416 -13.77 -11.50 -5.04
C GLY A 416 -14.92 -11.36 -4.03
N GLN A 417 -14.65 -11.46 -2.73
CA GLN A 417 -15.71 -11.40 -1.72
C GLN A 417 -16.23 -9.97 -1.58
N GLU A 418 -17.53 -9.81 -1.79
CA GLU A 418 -18.22 -8.57 -1.48
C GLU A 418 -18.46 -8.40 0.03
N PHE A 419 -18.29 -7.18 0.52
CA PHE A 419 -18.66 -6.78 1.87
C PHE A 419 -19.15 -5.32 1.90
N THR A 420 -19.96 -4.97 2.89
CA THR A 420 -20.54 -3.63 2.99
C THR A 420 -19.85 -2.79 4.06
N SER A 421 -19.36 -1.61 3.68
CA SER A 421 -18.93 -0.56 4.62
C SER A 421 -19.58 0.77 4.26
N ASN A 422 -20.08 1.50 5.26
CA ASN A 422 -20.78 2.79 5.09
C ASN A 422 -21.86 2.80 3.97
N SER A 423 -22.67 1.75 3.88
CA SER A 423 -23.71 1.53 2.84
C SER A 423 -23.21 1.36 1.41
N ARG A 424 -21.91 1.08 1.22
CA ARG A 424 -21.30 0.76 -0.08
C ARG A 424 -20.83 -0.68 -0.08
N VAL A 425 -21.00 -1.34 -1.21
CA VAL A 425 -20.46 -2.69 -1.44
C VAL A 425 -19.06 -2.52 -2.02
N PHE A 426 -18.10 -3.14 -1.35
CA PHE A 426 -16.73 -3.27 -1.82
C PHE A 426 -16.49 -4.73 -2.18
N GLU A 427 -15.85 -4.96 -3.31
CA GLU A 427 -15.23 -6.24 -3.68
C GLU A 427 -13.74 -6.15 -3.32
N ILE A 428 -13.16 -7.24 -2.84
CA ILE A 428 -11.72 -7.33 -2.54
C ILE A 428 -11.02 -8.30 -3.47
N SER A 429 -9.88 -7.89 -4.02
CA SER A 429 -8.97 -8.77 -4.75
C SER A 429 -7.60 -8.78 -4.08
N TYR A 430 -6.97 -9.95 -4.03
CA TYR A 430 -5.59 -10.19 -3.60
C TYR A 430 -4.63 -10.42 -4.78
N SER A 431 -5.15 -10.28 -6.01
CA SER A 431 -4.42 -10.31 -7.26
C SER A 431 -4.78 -9.13 -8.15
N GLY A 432 -5.22 -8.01 -7.54
CA GLY A 432 -5.55 -6.79 -8.26
C GLY A 432 -4.30 -5.98 -8.63
N GLY A 433 -4.50 -4.79 -9.20
CA GLY A 433 -3.42 -3.88 -9.56
C GLY A 433 -2.53 -4.48 -10.65
N ASP A 434 -1.26 -4.73 -10.35
CA ASP A 434 -0.32 -5.40 -11.28
C ASP A 434 -0.35 -6.95 -11.22
N GLY A 435 -1.30 -7.52 -10.47
CA GLY A 435 -1.55 -8.97 -10.38
C GLY A 435 -1.24 -9.57 -9.01
N ASN A 436 -0.70 -8.77 -8.08
CA ASN A 436 -0.31 -9.22 -6.74
C ASN A 436 -0.57 -8.17 -5.64
N ASP A 437 -1.44 -7.20 -5.90
CA ASP A 437 -1.85 -6.19 -4.94
C ASP A 437 -3.11 -6.59 -4.17
N VAL A 438 -3.34 -5.95 -3.01
CA VAL A 438 -4.65 -5.99 -2.36
C VAL A 438 -5.45 -4.75 -2.75
N VAL A 439 -6.52 -4.97 -3.49
CA VAL A 439 -7.36 -3.92 -4.09
C VAL A 439 -8.77 -4.01 -3.53
N LEU A 440 -9.35 -2.86 -3.22
CA LEU A 440 -10.78 -2.71 -2.96
C LEU A 440 -11.42 -1.99 -4.14
N SER A 441 -12.44 -2.58 -4.72
CA SER A 441 -13.18 -1.99 -5.83
C SER A 441 -14.65 -1.78 -5.43
N ILE A 442 -15.23 -0.67 -5.84
CA ILE A 442 -16.67 -0.43 -5.72
C ILE A 442 -17.29 -0.81 -7.06
N GLY A 443 -18.24 -1.74 -7.07
CA GLY A 443 -18.93 -2.17 -8.29
C GLY A 443 -19.46 -0.99 -9.12
N GLY A 444 -19.54 -1.20 -10.44
CA GLY A 444 -19.97 -0.19 -11.40
C GLY A 444 -21.48 0.02 -11.44
N ALA A 445 -21.92 0.76 -12.44
CA ALA A 445 -23.29 1.10 -12.73
C ALA A 445 -24.06 -0.07 -13.39
N VAL A 446 -25.31 -0.25 -13.00
CA VAL A 446 -26.27 -1.08 -13.75
C VAL A 446 -27.16 -0.15 -14.57
N ILE A 447 -26.99 -0.18 -15.88
CA ILE A 447 -27.64 0.70 -16.85
C ILE A 447 -28.56 -0.11 -17.74
N THR A 448 -29.82 0.32 -17.81
CA THR A 448 -30.79 -0.21 -18.76
C THR A 448 -31.30 0.93 -19.62
N GLY A 449 -31.06 0.83 -20.92
CA GLY A 449 -31.47 1.76 -21.96
C GLY A 449 -32.96 1.76 -22.23
N THR A 450 -33.32 2.27 -23.39
CA THR A 450 -34.67 2.46 -23.87
C THR A 450 -34.83 1.79 -25.24
N PRO A 451 -36.06 1.66 -25.76
CA PRO A 451 -36.25 1.19 -27.14
C PRO A 451 -35.88 2.20 -28.24
N ASN A 452 -35.11 3.26 -27.94
CA ASN A 452 -34.62 4.23 -28.92
C ASN A 452 -33.10 4.36 -28.79
N ALA A 453 -32.45 4.91 -29.81
CA ALA A 453 -31.01 5.19 -29.81
C ALA A 453 -30.55 5.94 -28.54
N ASP A 454 -29.69 5.27 -27.77
CA ASP A 454 -29.11 5.73 -26.52
C ASP A 454 -27.59 5.96 -26.66
N ILE A 455 -27.05 6.81 -25.77
CA ILE A 455 -25.61 7.13 -25.73
C ILE A 455 -25.12 6.96 -24.29
N TYR A 456 -24.28 5.96 -24.07
CA TYR A 456 -23.58 5.68 -22.83
C TYR A 456 -22.08 5.73 -23.08
N ASN A 457 -21.48 6.91 -22.87
CA ASN A 457 -20.07 7.19 -23.19
C ASN A 457 -19.29 7.78 -22.00
N GLY A 458 -19.69 7.45 -20.77
CA GLY A 458 -19.14 8.02 -19.52
C GLY A 458 -19.55 9.46 -19.20
N SER A 459 -20.13 10.21 -20.16
CA SER A 459 -20.59 11.60 -19.94
C SER A 459 -22.11 11.76 -19.82
N SER A 460 -22.87 10.68 -20.03
CA SER A 460 -24.34 10.66 -19.94
C SER A 460 -24.85 10.42 -18.51
N THR A 461 -26.15 10.63 -18.29
CA THR A 461 -26.81 10.37 -17.00
C THR A 461 -28.10 9.56 -17.21
N PRO A 462 -28.20 8.33 -16.66
CA PRO A 462 -27.13 7.55 -16.03
C PRO A 462 -25.98 7.32 -17.02
N GLY A 463 -24.73 7.25 -16.54
CA GLY A 463 -23.55 7.04 -17.36
C GLY A 463 -22.72 5.90 -16.81
N ALA A 464 -21.95 5.27 -17.70
CA ALA A 464 -20.94 4.27 -17.37
C ALA A 464 -19.90 4.82 -16.39
N THR A 465 -19.29 3.93 -15.61
CA THR A 465 -18.26 4.22 -14.60
C THR A 465 -16.95 3.53 -14.97
N ASN A 466 -15.88 3.73 -14.20
CA ASN A 466 -14.58 3.07 -14.44
C ASN A 466 -14.45 1.74 -13.67
N GLY A 467 -15.55 1.06 -13.36
CA GLY A 467 -15.49 -0.28 -12.81
C GLY A 467 -16.67 -1.09 -13.32
N ARG A 468 -16.67 -2.40 -13.03
CA ARG A 468 -17.61 -3.41 -13.57
C ARG A 468 -19.06 -2.92 -13.68
N ASP A 469 -19.40 -2.43 -14.85
CA ASP A 469 -20.72 -1.97 -15.27
C ASP A 469 -21.50 -3.13 -15.90
N ILE A 470 -22.83 -3.03 -15.86
CA ILE A 470 -23.73 -3.86 -16.64
C ILE A 470 -24.60 -2.92 -17.48
N ILE A 471 -24.37 -2.90 -18.79
CA ILE A 471 -25.01 -1.95 -19.71
C ILE A 471 -25.82 -2.71 -20.76
N SER A 472 -27.13 -2.43 -20.83
CA SER A 472 -28.01 -2.98 -21.87
C SER A 472 -28.71 -1.85 -22.64
N GLY A 473 -28.45 -1.73 -23.94
CA GLY A 473 -29.05 -0.71 -24.83
C GLY A 473 -30.53 -0.95 -25.12
N LEU A 474 -30.96 -2.23 -25.16
CA LEU A 474 -32.29 -2.71 -25.52
C LEU A 474 -32.60 -2.63 -27.01
N GLY A 475 -32.90 -1.45 -27.56
CA GLY A 475 -33.06 -1.36 -28.99
C GLY A 475 -33.10 0.06 -29.51
N GLY A 476 -32.92 0.23 -30.81
CA GLY A 476 -32.41 1.49 -31.34
C GLY A 476 -30.95 1.32 -31.76
N ASP A 477 -30.37 2.32 -32.41
CA ASP A 477 -28.96 2.26 -32.82
C ASP A 477 -28.13 2.92 -31.72
N ASP A 478 -27.57 2.10 -30.83
CA ASP A 478 -26.99 2.54 -29.57
C ASP A 478 -25.47 2.75 -29.65
N LEU A 479 -24.95 3.63 -28.80
CA LEU A 479 -23.52 3.87 -28.61
C LEU A 479 -23.14 3.58 -27.15
N LEU A 480 -22.50 2.44 -26.91
CA LEU A 480 -22.14 1.93 -25.59
C LEU A 480 -20.61 1.91 -25.41
N PHE A 481 -20.12 2.47 -24.31
CA PHE A 481 -18.73 2.38 -23.85
C PHE A 481 -18.73 1.88 -22.40
N GLY A 482 -18.00 0.80 -22.13
CA GLY A 482 -17.73 0.28 -20.79
C GLY A 482 -16.85 1.21 -19.95
N LEU A 483 -15.82 1.79 -20.59
CA LEU A 483 -14.74 2.56 -19.98
C LEU A 483 -13.67 1.64 -19.36
N ALA A 484 -13.28 1.86 -18.11
CA ALA A 484 -12.35 0.96 -17.45
C ALA A 484 -13.14 -0.04 -16.59
N GLY A 485 -12.58 -1.22 -16.35
CA GLY A 485 -13.20 -2.27 -15.53
C GLY A 485 -13.71 -3.43 -16.38
N ASP A 486 -13.93 -4.58 -15.75
CA ASP A 486 -14.46 -5.76 -16.44
C ASP A 486 -15.99 -5.61 -16.61
N ASP A 487 -16.46 -5.13 -17.76
CA ASP A 487 -17.86 -4.77 -17.99
C ASP A 487 -18.68 -5.88 -18.68
N THR A 488 -20.01 -5.81 -18.55
CA THR A 488 -20.94 -6.63 -19.33
C THR A 488 -21.82 -5.74 -20.20
N LEU A 489 -21.69 -5.88 -21.52
CA LEU A 489 -22.28 -5.00 -22.51
C LEU A 489 -23.21 -5.76 -23.45
N ASN A 490 -24.41 -5.22 -23.68
CA ASN A 490 -25.42 -5.77 -24.59
C ASN A 490 -26.04 -4.63 -25.41
N GLY A 491 -25.72 -4.54 -26.70
CA GLY A 491 -26.30 -3.55 -27.63
C GLY A 491 -27.82 -3.68 -27.70
N GLY A 492 -28.27 -4.85 -28.13
CA GLY A 492 -29.70 -5.18 -28.22
C GLY A 492 -30.17 -5.20 -29.67
N GLU A 493 -31.40 -4.80 -29.92
CA GLU A 493 -31.95 -4.76 -31.27
C GLU A 493 -31.62 -3.44 -31.97
N GLY A 494 -30.74 -3.46 -32.96
CA GLY A 494 -30.42 -2.25 -33.70
C GLY A 494 -29.16 -2.39 -34.52
N VAL A 495 -28.58 -1.25 -34.87
CA VAL A 495 -27.21 -1.17 -35.37
C VAL A 495 -26.38 -0.48 -34.28
N ASP A 496 -25.74 -1.28 -33.45
CA ASP A 496 -25.09 -0.77 -32.25
C ASP A 496 -23.58 -0.60 -32.45
N THR A 497 -23.00 0.32 -31.69
CA THR A 497 -21.55 0.42 -31.51
C THR A 497 -21.26 0.18 -30.03
N VAL A 498 -20.60 -0.92 -29.74
CA VAL A 498 -20.31 -1.40 -28.38
C VAL A 498 -18.80 -1.49 -28.21
N ASN A 499 -18.25 -0.77 -27.24
CA ASN A 499 -16.82 -0.72 -26.95
C ASN A 499 -16.57 -1.07 -25.48
N GLY A 500 -15.72 -2.05 -25.21
CA GLY A 500 -15.31 -2.45 -23.86
C GLY A 500 -14.34 -1.45 -23.21
N ASP A 501 -13.45 -0.88 -24.01
CA ASP A 501 -12.34 -0.01 -23.60
C ASP A 501 -11.23 -0.76 -22.83
N ALA A 502 -11.15 -0.76 -21.51
CA ALA A 502 -10.05 -1.40 -20.78
C ALA A 502 -10.55 -2.28 -19.65
N GLY A 503 -10.26 -3.57 -19.71
CA GLY A 503 -10.77 -4.56 -18.77
C GLY A 503 -11.04 -5.86 -19.51
N ASN A 504 -11.43 -6.91 -18.78
CA ASN A 504 -11.84 -8.15 -19.42
C ASN A 504 -13.37 -8.11 -19.63
N ASP A 505 -13.79 -7.63 -20.79
CA ASP A 505 -15.19 -7.32 -21.04
C ASP A 505 -15.98 -8.50 -21.62
N ILE A 506 -17.29 -8.51 -21.35
CA ILE A 506 -18.24 -9.51 -21.85
C ILE A 506 -19.26 -8.83 -22.76
N PHE A 507 -19.30 -9.26 -24.02
CA PHE A 507 -20.28 -8.85 -25.03
C PHE A 507 -21.38 -9.91 -25.13
N GLU A 508 -22.54 -9.63 -24.52
CA GLU A 508 -23.68 -10.52 -24.57
C GLU A 508 -24.47 -10.35 -25.88
N ILE A 509 -24.59 -11.44 -26.65
CA ILE A 509 -25.33 -11.43 -27.92
C ILE A 509 -26.34 -12.58 -28.02
N GLN A 510 -27.43 -12.37 -28.76
CA GLN A 510 -28.40 -13.43 -29.04
C GLN A 510 -29.19 -13.18 -30.32
N GLY A 511 -29.68 -14.26 -30.94
CA GLY A 511 -30.61 -14.16 -32.07
C GLY A 511 -30.03 -13.35 -33.23
N ALA A 512 -30.68 -12.26 -33.61
CA ALA A 512 -30.22 -11.38 -34.69
C ALA A 512 -29.86 -9.96 -34.20
N GLN A 513 -29.68 -9.80 -32.89
CA GLN A 513 -29.37 -8.52 -32.24
C GLN A 513 -28.06 -7.95 -32.78
N ALA A 514 -27.01 -8.76 -32.76
CA ALA A 514 -25.68 -8.37 -33.22
C ALA A 514 -25.46 -8.37 -34.75
N LEU A 515 -26.52 -8.44 -35.57
CA LEU A 515 -26.36 -8.68 -37.01
C LEU A 515 -25.59 -7.57 -37.73
N HIS A 516 -25.63 -6.34 -37.22
CA HIS A 516 -25.01 -5.16 -37.82
C HIS A 516 -24.12 -4.39 -36.85
N ASP A 517 -23.82 -4.98 -35.71
CA ASP A 517 -23.13 -4.29 -34.63
C ASP A 517 -21.64 -4.16 -34.90
N VAL A 518 -21.08 -3.06 -34.44
CA VAL A 518 -19.64 -2.87 -34.30
C VAL A 518 -19.28 -3.17 -32.85
N MET A 519 -18.52 -4.23 -32.64
CA MET A 519 -17.96 -4.60 -31.34
C MET A 519 -16.44 -4.43 -31.35
N ASP A 520 -15.92 -3.78 -30.32
CA ASP A 520 -14.49 -3.60 -30.04
C ASP A 520 -14.25 -3.90 -28.55
N GLY A 521 -13.49 -4.95 -28.22
CA GLY A 521 -13.15 -5.32 -26.85
C GLY A 521 -12.28 -4.27 -26.19
N GLY A 522 -11.19 -3.89 -26.86
CA GLY A 522 -10.27 -2.87 -26.40
C GLY A 522 -8.97 -3.47 -25.88
N ALA A 523 -8.57 -3.10 -24.67
CA ALA A 523 -7.40 -3.60 -23.99
C ALA A 523 -7.77 -4.76 -23.05
N ASP A 524 -6.81 -5.64 -22.78
CA ASP A 524 -6.95 -6.86 -21.97
C ASP A 524 -7.68 -8.00 -22.70
N THR A 525 -8.43 -8.86 -22.01
CA THR A 525 -8.96 -10.11 -22.61
C THR A 525 -10.48 -10.11 -22.67
N ASP A 526 -11.02 -10.04 -23.89
CA ASP A 526 -12.45 -9.81 -24.10
C ASP A 526 -13.18 -11.04 -24.63
N THR A 527 -14.46 -11.15 -24.26
CA THR A 527 -15.29 -12.34 -24.50
C THR A 527 -16.59 -11.98 -25.19
N ILE A 528 -16.93 -12.67 -26.28
CA ILE A 528 -18.31 -12.75 -26.75
C ILE A 528 -19.03 -13.89 -26.04
N GLU A 529 -20.16 -13.60 -25.39
CA GLU A 529 -21.04 -14.56 -24.72
C GLU A 529 -22.39 -14.69 -25.43
N VAL A 530 -22.78 -15.92 -25.79
CA VAL A 530 -24.08 -16.20 -26.41
C VAL A 530 -25.12 -16.63 -25.36
N ILE A 531 -25.98 -15.69 -24.97
CA ILE A 531 -27.00 -15.93 -23.93
C ILE A 531 -28.31 -16.57 -24.47
N GLY A 532 -28.49 -16.61 -25.79
CA GLY A 532 -29.73 -17.03 -26.47
C GLY A 532 -29.90 -18.55 -26.67
N SER A 533 -31.14 -18.98 -26.97
CA SER A 533 -31.44 -20.41 -27.23
C SER A 533 -31.10 -20.91 -28.63
N GLY A 534 -30.81 -20.01 -29.58
CA GLY A 534 -30.55 -20.29 -30.98
C GLY A 534 -29.21 -19.75 -31.47
N ALA A 535 -28.85 -20.11 -32.70
CA ALA A 535 -27.68 -19.56 -33.40
C ALA A 535 -27.77 -18.04 -33.54
N VAL A 536 -26.63 -17.36 -33.38
CA VAL A 536 -26.52 -15.91 -33.58
C VAL A 536 -26.35 -15.58 -35.05
N MET A 537 -26.87 -14.44 -35.48
CA MET A 537 -26.68 -13.90 -36.82
C MET A 537 -25.72 -12.72 -36.79
N LEU A 538 -24.72 -12.74 -37.67
CA LEU A 538 -23.70 -11.70 -37.85
C LEU A 538 -23.49 -11.50 -39.36
N ASP A 539 -23.21 -10.27 -39.82
CA ASP A 539 -22.82 -10.01 -41.22
C ASP A 539 -21.30 -9.97 -41.44
N GLY A 540 -20.55 -10.16 -40.36
CA GLY A 540 -19.12 -10.43 -40.33
C GLY A 540 -18.61 -10.44 -38.90
N PHE A 541 -17.45 -11.05 -38.70
CA PHE A 541 -16.74 -10.99 -37.42
C PHE A 541 -15.25 -11.24 -37.65
N LYS A 542 -14.39 -10.49 -36.98
CA LYS A 542 -12.94 -10.65 -37.06
C LYS A 542 -12.34 -10.48 -35.67
N ALA A 543 -12.08 -11.59 -35.00
CA ALA A 543 -11.58 -11.63 -33.62
C ALA A 543 -10.48 -10.59 -33.36
N ALA A 544 -9.37 -10.66 -34.10
CA ALA A 544 -8.23 -9.76 -33.91
C ALA A 544 -8.48 -8.29 -34.31
N ALA A 545 -9.49 -8.00 -35.14
CA ALA A 545 -9.81 -6.63 -35.54
C ALA A 545 -10.86 -5.97 -34.63
N SER A 546 -11.62 -6.80 -33.91
CA SER A 546 -12.55 -6.41 -32.86
C SER A 546 -11.91 -6.51 -31.47
N SER A 547 -10.62 -6.84 -31.37
CA SER A 547 -9.93 -7.06 -30.09
C SER A 547 -10.71 -8.03 -29.18
N ILE A 548 -11.21 -9.13 -29.75
CA ILE A 548 -11.93 -10.18 -29.01
C ILE A 548 -11.10 -11.45 -29.04
N GLU A 549 -10.69 -11.93 -27.87
CA GLU A 549 -9.82 -13.09 -27.70
C GLU A 549 -10.60 -14.35 -27.32
N GLN A 550 -11.83 -14.22 -26.81
CA GLN A 550 -12.60 -15.36 -26.31
C GLN A 550 -14.01 -15.44 -26.90
N TRP A 551 -14.48 -16.67 -27.08
CA TRP A 551 -15.85 -16.97 -27.50
C TRP A 551 -16.48 -18.02 -26.57
N ASP A 552 -17.59 -17.67 -25.91
CA ASP A 552 -18.50 -18.61 -25.26
C ASP A 552 -19.83 -18.70 -26.02
N GLY A 553 -19.92 -19.72 -26.86
CA GLY A 553 -21.04 -19.91 -27.77
C GLY A 553 -22.26 -20.60 -27.16
N ASN A 554 -22.22 -21.09 -25.91
CA ASN A 554 -23.35 -21.79 -25.28
C ASN A 554 -23.94 -22.93 -26.16
N GLY A 555 -23.08 -23.63 -26.90
CA GLY A 555 -23.47 -24.68 -27.85
C GLY A 555 -24.24 -24.19 -29.07
N LYS A 556 -24.09 -22.92 -29.46
CA LYS A 556 -24.75 -22.29 -30.62
C LYS A 556 -23.74 -22.01 -31.73
N GLY A 557 -24.26 -21.97 -32.95
CA GLY A 557 -23.48 -21.60 -34.12
C GLY A 557 -23.65 -20.13 -34.49
N VAL A 558 -22.78 -19.67 -35.39
CA VAL A 558 -22.85 -18.38 -36.05
C VAL A 558 -23.44 -18.56 -37.45
N LYS A 559 -24.31 -17.63 -37.86
CA LYS A 559 -24.92 -17.60 -39.18
C LYS A 559 -24.69 -16.26 -39.85
N GLY A 560 -24.15 -16.31 -41.06
CA GLY A 560 -24.09 -15.20 -41.99
C GLY A 560 -25.46 -14.73 -42.48
N THR A 561 -25.39 -13.87 -43.50
CA THR A 561 -26.53 -13.27 -44.19
C THR A 561 -26.85 -14.01 -45.50
N GLY A 562 -27.52 -13.34 -46.43
CA GLY A 562 -27.64 -13.80 -47.82
C GLY A 562 -26.71 -13.03 -48.77
N ALA A 563 -25.81 -12.21 -48.21
CA ALA A 563 -24.81 -11.44 -48.90
C ALA A 563 -23.42 -12.05 -48.69
N LYS A 564 -22.38 -11.41 -49.22
CA LYS A 564 -21.01 -11.84 -48.97
C LYS A 564 -20.62 -11.45 -47.54
N ASP A 565 -20.32 -12.44 -46.70
CA ASP A 565 -19.85 -12.25 -45.34
C ASP A 565 -18.35 -12.55 -45.20
N VAL A 566 -17.73 -12.00 -44.16
CA VAL A 566 -16.33 -12.27 -43.80
C VAL A 566 -16.24 -12.61 -42.32
N PHE A 567 -15.93 -13.88 -42.05
CA PHE A 567 -15.68 -14.43 -40.73
C PHE A 567 -14.20 -14.77 -40.58
N ASP A 568 -13.58 -14.30 -39.51
CA ASP A 568 -12.20 -14.57 -39.16
C ASP A 568 -12.04 -14.80 -37.65
N PHE A 569 -12.01 -16.07 -37.25
CA PHE A 569 -11.90 -16.51 -35.87
C PHE A 569 -10.45 -16.84 -35.46
N SER A 570 -9.48 -16.62 -36.36
CA SER A 570 -8.08 -17.00 -36.14
C SER A 570 -7.37 -16.23 -35.01
N GLY A 571 -7.98 -15.16 -34.51
CA GLY A 571 -7.47 -14.38 -33.38
C GLY A 571 -7.85 -14.90 -32.00
N LEU A 572 -8.76 -15.89 -31.91
CA LEU A 572 -9.23 -16.38 -30.61
C LEU A 572 -8.15 -17.17 -29.86
N THR A 573 -7.97 -16.85 -28.58
CA THR A 573 -7.11 -17.57 -27.63
C THR A 573 -7.90 -18.58 -26.78
N SER A 574 -9.23 -18.45 -26.74
CA SER A 574 -10.15 -19.38 -26.08
C SER A 574 -11.45 -19.54 -26.87
N GLN A 575 -11.94 -20.78 -27.03
CA GLN A 575 -13.21 -21.08 -27.69
C GLN A 575 -13.96 -22.18 -26.93
N SER A 576 -15.16 -21.83 -26.46
CA SER A 576 -16.11 -22.75 -25.84
C SER A 576 -17.45 -22.67 -26.58
N GLY A 577 -18.16 -23.80 -26.72
CA GLY A 577 -19.55 -23.78 -27.15
C GLY A 577 -19.86 -23.29 -28.58
N LEU A 578 -18.88 -23.01 -29.44
CA LEU A 578 -19.12 -22.70 -30.85
C LEU A 578 -19.44 -23.97 -31.64
N ASP A 579 -20.72 -24.15 -32.03
CA ASP A 579 -21.19 -25.39 -32.67
C ASP A 579 -20.86 -25.46 -34.17
N PHE A 580 -21.00 -24.33 -34.88
CA PHE A 580 -20.64 -24.21 -36.30
C PHE A 580 -20.54 -22.75 -36.73
N ILE A 581 -19.90 -22.48 -37.85
CA ILE A 581 -19.93 -21.20 -38.57
C ILE A 581 -20.54 -21.45 -39.96
N ASN A 582 -21.62 -20.76 -40.31
CA ASN A 582 -22.33 -20.95 -41.57
C ASN A 582 -22.52 -19.64 -42.34
N GLY A 583 -21.87 -19.47 -43.49
CA GLY A 583 -21.99 -18.28 -44.36
C GLY A 583 -23.35 -18.14 -45.03
N ARG A 584 -24.11 -19.23 -45.14
CA ARG A 584 -25.44 -19.36 -45.76
C ARG A 584 -25.46 -19.07 -47.26
N GLY A 585 -25.53 -17.82 -47.68
CA GLY A 585 -25.69 -17.48 -49.08
C GLY A 585 -24.86 -16.27 -49.38
N GLY A 586 -24.00 -16.33 -50.39
CA GLY A 586 -22.97 -15.31 -50.53
C GLY A 586 -21.76 -15.87 -51.22
N ASN A 587 -20.71 -15.08 -51.38
CA ASN A 587 -19.40 -15.64 -51.76
C ASN A 587 -18.50 -15.39 -50.56
N ASP A 588 -18.62 -16.25 -49.58
CA ASP A 588 -18.21 -15.98 -48.22
C ASP A 588 -16.74 -16.33 -48.00
N ARG A 589 -16.12 -15.64 -47.05
CA ARG A 589 -14.80 -16.02 -46.56
C ARG A 589 -14.93 -16.37 -45.09
N ILE A 590 -14.63 -17.61 -44.76
CA ILE A 590 -14.67 -18.14 -43.40
C ILE A 590 -13.26 -18.64 -43.06
N VAL A 591 -12.66 -18.05 -42.04
CA VAL A 591 -11.43 -18.52 -41.42
C VAL A 591 -11.80 -18.97 -40.02
N GLY A 592 -11.57 -20.25 -39.72
CA GLY A 592 -11.71 -20.80 -38.39
C GLY A 592 -10.61 -20.34 -37.44
N SER A 593 -10.64 -20.91 -36.26
CA SER A 593 -9.74 -20.67 -35.14
C SER A 593 -8.60 -21.68 -35.13
N ASP A 594 -7.75 -21.63 -34.09
CA ASP A 594 -6.80 -22.70 -33.81
C ASP A 594 -7.46 -23.90 -33.09
N PHE A 595 -8.75 -23.80 -32.76
CA PHE A 595 -9.55 -24.87 -32.17
C PHE A 595 -10.22 -25.72 -33.25
N ARG A 596 -11.08 -26.65 -32.83
CA ARG A 596 -11.81 -27.53 -33.75
C ARG A 596 -13.08 -26.84 -34.22
N ASP A 597 -13.19 -26.68 -35.54
CA ASP A 597 -14.29 -25.94 -36.16
C ASP A 597 -15.16 -26.79 -37.10
N ASP A 598 -16.40 -26.34 -37.28
CA ASP A 598 -17.34 -26.83 -38.29
C ASP A 598 -17.73 -25.64 -39.19
N LEU A 599 -17.14 -25.60 -40.39
CA LEU A 599 -17.24 -24.49 -41.33
C LEU A 599 -18.14 -24.88 -42.51
N ARG A 600 -19.17 -24.06 -42.77
CA ARG A 600 -20.19 -24.33 -43.79
C ARG A 600 -20.39 -23.13 -44.72
N GLY A 601 -19.96 -23.24 -45.98
CA GLY A 601 -20.15 -22.19 -46.99
C GLY A 601 -21.60 -22.07 -47.46
N SER A 602 -22.24 -23.22 -47.66
CA SER A 602 -23.64 -23.38 -48.08
C SER A 602 -23.93 -23.00 -49.54
N VAL A 603 -24.24 -21.76 -49.89
CA VAL A 603 -24.59 -21.38 -51.28
C VAL A 603 -23.74 -20.23 -51.77
N GLY A 604 -22.87 -20.54 -52.72
CA GLY A 604 -22.13 -19.57 -53.54
C GLY A 604 -20.68 -19.98 -53.63
N ILE A 605 -19.79 -19.08 -54.03
CA ILE A 605 -18.37 -19.43 -54.22
C ILE A 605 -17.61 -19.00 -52.97
N ASP A 606 -17.43 -19.97 -52.08
CA ASP A 606 -16.95 -19.74 -50.73
C ASP A 606 -15.47 -20.08 -50.59
N THR A 607 -14.82 -19.45 -49.62
CA THR A 607 -13.46 -19.76 -49.20
C THR A 607 -13.45 -20.11 -47.73
N LEU A 608 -13.20 -21.38 -47.42
CA LEU A 608 -13.12 -21.92 -46.08
C LEU A 608 -11.66 -22.26 -45.75
N ILE A 609 -11.21 -21.86 -44.57
CA ILE A 609 -9.89 -22.15 -44.02
C ILE A 609 -10.12 -22.64 -42.60
N GLY A 610 -9.80 -23.90 -42.30
CA GLY A 610 -10.01 -24.53 -40.99
C GLY A 610 -9.15 -23.86 -39.92
N GLY A 611 -7.84 -24.06 -39.99
CA GLY A 611 -6.91 -23.42 -39.07
C GLY A 611 -6.05 -24.44 -38.34
N GLY A 612 -6.25 -24.57 -37.04
CA GLY A 612 -5.38 -25.35 -36.15
C GLY A 612 -5.74 -26.82 -36.01
N GLN A 613 -6.76 -27.11 -35.20
CA GLN A 613 -7.10 -28.48 -34.83
C GLN A 613 -7.85 -29.21 -35.96
N ARG A 614 -8.53 -30.31 -35.65
CA ARG A 614 -9.22 -31.14 -36.63
C ARG A 614 -10.55 -30.51 -37.02
N ASP A 615 -10.62 -29.98 -38.22
CA ASP A 615 -11.77 -29.22 -38.69
C ASP A 615 -12.69 -30.03 -39.62
N VAL A 616 -13.94 -29.58 -39.74
CA VAL A 616 -14.91 -30.06 -40.72
C VAL A 616 -15.26 -28.93 -41.67
N LEU A 617 -15.02 -29.14 -42.97
CA LEU A 617 -15.24 -28.13 -44.00
C LEU A 617 -16.25 -28.64 -45.03
N SER A 618 -17.40 -27.99 -45.11
CA SER A 618 -18.41 -28.20 -46.14
C SER A 618 -18.57 -26.95 -46.99
N GLY A 619 -18.07 -26.98 -48.22
CA GLY A 619 -18.20 -25.85 -49.16
C GLY A 619 -19.67 -25.58 -49.50
N GLY A 620 -20.42 -26.63 -49.79
CA GLY A 620 -21.81 -26.52 -50.20
C GLY A 620 -21.92 -26.42 -51.72
N LYS A 621 -22.88 -25.64 -52.22
CA LYS A 621 -23.11 -25.52 -53.66
C LYS A 621 -22.17 -24.51 -54.28
N HIS A 622 -21.68 -24.88 -55.46
CA HIS A 622 -20.87 -24.12 -56.42
C HIS A 622 -19.42 -24.60 -56.38
N GLY A 623 -18.43 -23.72 -56.40
CA GLY A 623 -17.05 -24.12 -56.72
C GLY A 623 -16.10 -23.51 -55.73
N ASP A 624 -16.06 -24.12 -54.56
CA ASP A 624 -15.52 -23.56 -53.34
C ASP A 624 -14.02 -23.82 -53.20
N LYS A 625 -13.39 -23.06 -52.32
CA LYS A 625 -11.98 -23.22 -51.97
C LYS A 625 -11.90 -23.65 -50.50
N LEU A 626 -11.42 -24.86 -50.27
CA LEU A 626 -11.31 -25.47 -48.96
C LEU A 626 -9.83 -25.64 -48.60
N THR A 627 -9.46 -25.24 -47.39
CA THR A 627 -8.09 -25.34 -46.85
C THR A 627 -8.23 -25.88 -45.44
N GLY A 628 -7.70 -27.08 -45.18
CA GLY A 628 -7.84 -27.71 -43.86
C GLY A 628 -7.03 -26.97 -42.81
N GLY A 629 -5.74 -26.76 -43.09
CA GLY A 629 -4.80 -26.16 -42.15
C GLY A 629 -3.90 -27.21 -41.53
N ALA A 630 -3.67 -27.10 -40.23
CA ALA A 630 -2.91 -28.08 -39.47
C ALA A 630 -3.80 -29.27 -39.07
N SER A 631 -3.20 -30.31 -38.50
CA SER A 631 -3.92 -31.50 -38.01
C SER A 631 -4.56 -32.35 -39.12
N ARG A 632 -5.67 -33.05 -38.78
CA ARG A 632 -6.30 -34.06 -39.63
C ARG A 632 -7.72 -33.65 -39.96
N ASP A 633 -7.92 -33.02 -41.11
CA ASP A 633 -9.19 -32.37 -41.41
C ASP A 633 -10.15 -33.26 -42.19
N LEU A 634 -11.42 -32.89 -42.15
CA LEU A 634 -12.50 -33.57 -42.85
C LEU A 634 -13.12 -32.62 -43.89
N PHE A 635 -12.88 -32.89 -45.16
CA PHE A 635 -13.57 -32.23 -46.27
C PHE A 635 -14.85 -32.99 -46.58
N ASP A 636 -16.00 -32.42 -46.24
CA ASP A 636 -17.29 -33.10 -46.25
C ASP A 636 -18.12 -32.77 -47.48
N PHE A 637 -18.55 -33.82 -48.19
CA PHE A 637 -19.41 -33.73 -49.37
C PHE A 637 -20.60 -34.67 -49.21
N ASP A 638 -21.77 -34.08 -49.01
CA ASP A 638 -23.01 -34.78 -48.77
C ASP A 638 -23.79 -35.06 -50.05
N ARG A 639 -23.57 -34.27 -51.11
CA ARG A 639 -24.34 -34.37 -52.36
C ARG A 639 -23.50 -34.15 -53.60
N ILE A 640 -23.83 -34.87 -54.66
CA ILE A 640 -23.17 -34.71 -55.98
C ILE A 640 -23.29 -33.29 -56.57
N ASN A 641 -24.27 -32.49 -56.12
CA ASN A 641 -24.50 -31.15 -56.66
C ASN A 641 -23.78 -30.04 -55.88
N GLU A 642 -23.05 -30.40 -54.82
CA GLU A 642 -22.13 -29.55 -54.07
C GLU A 642 -20.89 -29.30 -54.94
N SER A 643 -20.19 -30.36 -55.35
CA SER A 643 -19.00 -30.26 -56.20
C SER A 643 -19.21 -30.77 -57.64
N ARG A 644 -19.61 -29.89 -58.56
CA ARG A 644 -20.01 -30.28 -59.93
C ARG A 644 -18.83 -30.42 -60.90
N PHE A 645 -19.06 -31.16 -61.98
CA PHE A 645 -18.08 -31.31 -63.06
C PHE A 645 -17.56 -29.97 -63.62
N GLY A 646 -16.26 -29.92 -63.93
CA GLY A 646 -15.62 -28.85 -64.68
C GLY A 646 -15.23 -27.66 -63.81
N LYS A 647 -15.65 -26.45 -64.20
CA LYS A 647 -15.25 -25.19 -63.52
C LYS A 647 -15.98 -24.93 -62.20
N HIS A 648 -16.96 -25.77 -61.86
CA HIS A 648 -17.83 -25.68 -60.69
C HIS A 648 -17.53 -26.79 -59.67
N ARG A 649 -16.30 -27.30 -59.69
CA ARG A 649 -15.82 -28.26 -58.69
C ARG A 649 -15.16 -27.50 -57.55
N ASP A 650 -15.27 -28.08 -56.37
CA ASP A 650 -14.59 -27.61 -55.19
C ASP A 650 -13.10 -27.93 -55.29
N LYS A 651 -12.32 -27.10 -54.58
CA LYS A 651 -10.87 -27.10 -54.63
C LYS A 651 -10.32 -27.21 -53.23
N ILE A 652 -9.75 -28.36 -52.92
CA ILE A 652 -8.99 -28.58 -51.68
C ILE A 652 -7.55 -28.13 -51.93
N THR A 653 -7.02 -27.24 -51.09
CA THR A 653 -5.78 -26.52 -51.44
C THR A 653 -4.50 -27.04 -50.82
N ASP A 654 -4.61 -27.82 -49.74
CA ASP A 654 -3.51 -28.25 -48.87
C ASP A 654 -3.57 -29.73 -48.45
N PHE A 655 -4.48 -30.52 -49.06
CA PHE A 655 -4.69 -31.94 -48.73
C PHE A 655 -3.38 -32.73 -48.54
N GLY A 656 -3.23 -33.30 -47.34
CA GLY A 656 -2.16 -34.19 -46.93
C GLY A 656 -2.61 -35.64 -46.82
N HIS A 657 -2.01 -36.54 -47.61
CA HIS A 657 -2.26 -37.98 -47.50
C HIS A 657 -1.94 -38.49 -46.08
N GLY A 658 -2.90 -39.18 -45.46
CA GLY A 658 -2.77 -39.72 -44.09
C GLY A 658 -2.91 -38.67 -42.99
N ASN A 659 -2.99 -37.39 -43.35
CA ASN A 659 -3.34 -36.30 -42.46
C ASN A 659 -4.80 -35.95 -42.68
N ASP A 660 -5.32 -35.82 -43.89
CA ASP A 660 -6.71 -35.39 -44.13
C ASP A 660 -7.60 -36.51 -44.67
N ASP A 661 -8.90 -36.34 -44.50
CA ASP A 661 -9.93 -37.22 -45.04
C ASP A 661 -10.91 -36.44 -45.93
N ILE A 662 -11.32 -37.05 -47.04
CA ILE A 662 -12.47 -36.62 -47.85
C ILE A 662 -13.65 -37.53 -47.49
N ASP A 663 -14.72 -36.96 -46.94
CA ASP A 663 -15.93 -37.69 -46.63
C ASP A 663 -16.89 -37.68 -47.82
N LEU A 664 -17.30 -38.86 -48.26
CA LEU A 664 -18.28 -39.06 -49.32
C LEU A 664 -19.46 -39.92 -48.85
N ARG A 665 -19.56 -40.21 -47.55
CA ARG A 665 -20.59 -41.09 -46.98
C ARG A 665 -22.00 -40.52 -47.08
N GLY A 666 -22.13 -39.21 -47.27
CA GLY A 666 -23.41 -38.54 -47.54
C GLY A 666 -23.93 -38.79 -48.96
N ILE A 667 -23.04 -39.10 -49.92
CA ILE A 667 -23.40 -39.36 -51.31
C ILE A 667 -23.73 -40.84 -51.51
N ASP A 668 -24.95 -41.11 -51.96
CA ASP A 668 -25.33 -42.46 -52.41
C ASP A 668 -24.57 -42.83 -53.68
N ALA A 669 -23.60 -43.74 -53.56
CA ALA A 669 -22.76 -44.14 -54.67
C ALA A 669 -23.54 -44.79 -55.81
N LYS A 670 -24.77 -45.31 -55.59
CA LYS A 670 -25.57 -45.84 -56.70
C LYS A 670 -26.93 -45.18 -56.75
N SER A 671 -27.12 -44.37 -57.78
CA SER A 671 -28.42 -43.80 -58.15
C SER A 671 -29.55 -44.85 -58.08
N GLY A 672 -30.56 -44.57 -57.25
CA GLY A 672 -31.72 -45.46 -57.04
C GLY A 672 -32.10 -45.69 -55.57
N GLY A 673 -31.32 -45.17 -54.62
CA GLY A 673 -31.60 -45.22 -53.18
C GLY A 673 -30.90 -46.37 -52.44
N GLY A 674 -30.83 -46.26 -51.11
CA GLY A 674 -30.23 -47.27 -50.23
C GLY A 674 -28.79 -46.98 -49.75
N ASN A 675 -28.28 -45.76 -50.00
CA ASN A 675 -27.03 -45.20 -49.48
C ASN A 675 -25.84 -46.16 -49.55
N GLN A 676 -25.45 -46.55 -50.77
CA GLN A 676 -24.34 -47.47 -50.95
C GLN A 676 -22.99 -46.75 -50.96
N LYS A 677 -21.96 -47.47 -50.51
CA LYS A 677 -20.56 -47.01 -50.51
C LYS A 677 -19.97 -46.99 -51.91
N PHE A 678 -19.07 -46.04 -52.16
CA PHE A 678 -18.25 -46.06 -53.37
C PHE A 678 -17.27 -47.23 -53.38
N LYS A 679 -17.03 -47.74 -54.58
CA LYS A 679 -15.96 -48.68 -54.87
C LYS A 679 -14.76 -47.91 -55.42
N TRP A 680 -13.71 -47.81 -54.61
CA TRP A 680 -12.41 -47.27 -55.04
C TRP A 680 -11.77 -48.14 -56.12
N ILE A 681 -11.49 -47.57 -57.29
CA ILE A 681 -10.79 -48.23 -58.41
C ILE A 681 -9.41 -47.61 -58.72
N GLY A 682 -8.97 -46.59 -57.96
CA GLY A 682 -7.63 -46.02 -58.08
C GLY A 682 -7.45 -45.18 -59.34
N LYS A 683 -6.49 -45.55 -60.19
CA LYS A 683 -6.18 -44.86 -61.47
C LYS A 683 -6.86 -45.49 -62.69
N ALA A 684 -7.69 -46.51 -62.49
CA ALA A 684 -8.40 -47.14 -63.60
C ALA A 684 -9.51 -46.22 -64.11
N ASP A 685 -9.73 -46.22 -65.43
CA ASP A 685 -10.89 -45.59 -66.05
C ASP A 685 -12.19 -46.24 -65.54
N PHE A 686 -13.31 -45.50 -65.58
CA PHE A 686 -14.63 -46.07 -65.26
C PHE A 686 -14.96 -47.27 -66.14
N HIS A 687 -15.56 -48.31 -65.54
CA HIS A 687 -15.94 -49.55 -66.22
C HIS A 687 -17.41 -49.56 -66.67
N GLY A 688 -18.11 -48.42 -66.60
CA GLY A 688 -19.55 -48.32 -66.84
C GLY A 688 -20.39 -49.03 -65.76
N LYS A 689 -19.96 -48.94 -64.50
CA LYS A 689 -20.67 -49.52 -63.35
C LYS A 689 -20.97 -48.42 -62.33
N LYS A 690 -22.18 -48.45 -61.76
CA LYS A 690 -22.58 -47.53 -60.69
C LYS A 690 -21.68 -47.65 -59.45
N GLY A 691 -21.36 -46.51 -58.86
CA GLY A 691 -20.67 -46.37 -57.59
C GLY A 691 -19.18 -46.61 -57.68
N GLU A 692 -18.55 -46.23 -58.80
CA GLU A 692 -17.10 -46.25 -58.94
C GLU A 692 -16.53 -44.88 -58.56
N LEU A 693 -15.40 -44.88 -57.85
CA LEU A 693 -14.63 -43.68 -57.46
C LEU A 693 -13.18 -43.87 -57.86
N HIS A 694 -12.62 -42.89 -58.56
CA HIS A 694 -11.25 -42.91 -59.05
C HIS A 694 -10.62 -41.52 -58.99
N PHE A 695 -9.38 -41.41 -59.46
CA PHE A 695 -8.72 -40.13 -59.61
C PHE A 695 -7.90 -40.02 -60.90
N GLU A 696 -7.80 -38.80 -61.41
CA GLU A 696 -6.98 -38.43 -62.56
C GLU A 696 -5.95 -37.36 -62.21
N LYS A 697 -4.74 -37.49 -62.74
CA LYS A 697 -3.68 -36.48 -62.55
C LYS A 697 -3.78 -35.39 -63.62
N GLN A 698 -3.87 -34.13 -63.19
CA GLN A 698 -3.87 -32.95 -64.07
C GLN A 698 -2.70 -32.02 -63.73
N GLY A 699 -1.57 -32.23 -64.41
CA GLY A 699 -0.34 -31.48 -64.14
C GLY A 699 0.18 -31.75 -62.71
N LYS A 700 0.16 -30.72 -61.86
CA LYS A 700 0.53 -30.81 -60.44
C LYS A 700 -0.65 -31.08 -59.49
N HIS A 701 -1.86 -31.24 -60.03
CA HIS A 701 -3.09 -31.45 -59.27
C HIS A 701 -3.64 -32.85 -59.51
N VAL A 702 -4.58 -33.28 -58.67
CA VAL A 702 -5.40 -34.47 -58.88
C VAL A 702 -6.87 -34.07 -58.90
N VAL A 703 -7.66 -34.70 -59.78
CA VAL A 703 -9.12 -34.62 -59.76
C VAL A 703 -9.66 -35.96 -59.28
N VAL A 704 -10.43 -35.97 -58.20
CA VAL A 704 -11.21 -37.11 -57.74
C VAL A 704 -12.55 -37.09 -58.46
N GLU A 705 -13.00 -38.24 -58.96
CA GLU A 705 -14.21 -38.35 -59.77
C GLU A 705 -15.03 -39.57 -59.35
N GLY A 706 -16.35 -39.41 -59.27
CA GLY A 706 -17.28 -40.51 -58.99
C GLY A 706 -18.38 -40.64 -60.03
N ASP A 707 -18.68 -41.87 -60.43
CA ASP A 707 -19.78 -42.25 -61.34
C ASP A 707 -20.84 -43.02 -60.53
N ILE A 708 -21.99 -42.39 -60.29
CA ILE A 708 -23.11 -42.95 -59.54
C ILE A 708 -24.19 -43.57 -60.45
N ASN A 709 -24.15 -43.26 -61.75
CA ASN A 709 -25.21 -43.61 -62.70
C ASN A 709 -24.81 -44.77 -63.65
N GLY A 710 -23.51 -45.05 -63.75
CA GLY A 710 -22.90 -46.14 -64.51
C GLY A 710 -22.71 -45.85 -66.00
N ASP A 711 -22.79 -44.59 -66.44
CA ASP A 711 -22.58 -44.19 -67.84
C ASP A 711 -21.10 -44.04 -68.23
N GLY A 712 -20.18 -44.24 -67.28
CA GLY A 712 -18.75 -44.13 -67.47
C GLY A 712 -18.25 -42.69 -67.51
N ARG A 713 -19.02 -41.72 -67.00
CA ARG A 713 -18.65 -40.32 -66.85
C ARG A 713 -18.75 -39.89 -65.39
N ALA A 714 -17.95 -38.91 -65.01
CA ALA A 714 -17.99 -38.33 -63.67
C ALA A 714 -19.31 -37.57 -63.44
N ASP A 715 -20.04 -37.94 -62.39
CA ASP A 715 -21.22 -37.24 -61.90
C ASP A 715 -20.87 -36.06 -60.97
N PHE A 716 -19.73 -36.16 -60.27
CA PHE A 716 -19.14 -35.10 -59.46
C PHE A 716 -17.60 -35.14 -59.58
N GLN A 717 -16.95 -34.01 -59.29
CA GLN A 717 -15.49 -33.90 -59.32
C GLN A 717 -14.99 -33.12 -58.11
N ILE A 718 -13.84 -33.46 -57.52
CA ILE A 718 -13.17 -32.66 -56.50
C ILE A 718 -11.74 -32.41 -56.96
N LEU A 719 -11.28 -31.16 -56.97
CA LEU A 719 -9.92 -30.81 -57.35
C LEU A 719 -9.03 -30.72 -56.11
N VAL A 720 -8.04 -31.60 -56.02
CA VAL A 720 -7.01 -31.57 -54.98
C VAL A 720 -5.77 -30.89 -55.54
N LEU A 721 -5.42 -29.73 -54.98
CA LEU A 721 -4.33 -28.93 -55.51
C LEU A 721 -2.96 -29.44 -55.06
N ASN A 722 -1.94 -29.29 -55.91
CA ASN A 722 -0.53 -29.61 -55.60
C ASN A 722 -0.29 -31.05 -55.09
N HIS A 723 -1.16 -31.99 -55.48
CA HIS A 723 -1.12 -33.37 -55.01
C HIS A 723 -0.77 -34.36 -56.13
N GLY A 724 -0.12 -35.46 -55.78
CA GLY A 724 0.50 -36.38 -56.75
C GLY A 724 -0.33 -37.63 -57.09
N ALA A 725 -1.09 -38.16 -56.12
CA ALA A 725 -1.92 -39.35 -56.24
C ALA A 725 -2.89 -39.44 -55.05
N MET A 726 -4.03 -40.11 -55.20
CA MET A 726 -4.94 -40.40 -54.09
C MET A 726 -4.93 -41.89 -53.72
N HIS A 727 -5.27 -42.21 -52.48
CA HIS A 727 -5.29 -43.54 -51.91
C HIS A 727 -6.66 -43.86 -51.30
N LYS A 728 -7.01 -45.15 -51.20
CA LYS A 728 -8.28 -45.57 -50.59
C LYS A 728 -8.46 -45.02 -49.16
N GLY A 729 -7.35 -44.89 -48.42
CA GLY A 729 -7.36 -44.42 -47.04
C GLY A 729 -7.65 -42.92 -46.88
N ASP A 730 -7.60 -42.15 -47.98
CA ASP A 730 -7.92 -40.72 -48.01
C ASP A 730 -9.43 -40.45 -47.99
N PHE A 731 -10.24 -41.50 -48.12
CA PHE A 731 -11.68 -41.38 -48.27
C PHE A 731 -12.45 -42.13 -47.19
N LEU A 732 -13.46 -41.48 -46.65
CA LEU A 732 -14.53 -42.14 -45.91
C LEU A 732 -15.66 -42.47 -46.89
N LEU A 733 -15.89 -43.76 -47.15
CA LEU A 733 -16.83 -44.28 -48.16
C LEU A 733 -17.97 -45.10 -47.57
#